data_AF-E9G2Y3-F1
#
_entry.id   AF-E9G2Y3-F1
#
_cell.length_a   1.000
_cell.length_b   1.000
_cell.length_c   1.000
_cell.angle_alpha   90.00
_cell.angle_beta   90.00
_cell.angle_gamma   90.00
#
_symmetry.space_group_name_H-M   'P 1'
#
loop_
_entity.id
_entity.type
_entity.pdbx_description
1 polymer ?
#
loop_
_entity_poly.entity_id
_entity_poly.type
_entity_poly.pdbx_seq_one_letter_code
_entity_poly.pdbx_strand_id
1 'polypeptide(L)'
;MPYHFAVLCCVLFQILVFIQELSATTTEPLTYWKCLQNENPDCHCFPVNSKNLDDFKFQCSVGEDGISGNFRRQAKDVNLFEINCPCRNEANPFTESVYANVKEYPTSNFTILEFKLDYCPLPQENLSTLFAKQMNPHIIQRITLRSCSPIRSLHRNSFRNMTKLKKIELKDNQLEYLPDDVFDDQFNLVQLLLEGNKLEKISGKIFKNIPLLNILQLSSNKIKKFEIGALSNLPNLAQLQLRKNHLDTLPSDVLQSLANLTTLDLSFNNLTSLDKDAFQFNTDLMELHLQSNSLQVLPEGVFRNNKMLTTLFLQSNPKLSAVHRGVFENLASLTVLDLSQCSFNQSSFDQYTFSNLSQLNTLKLSGNKLNGLPAGWFNGLTNLTHLDLSLNSISTIEDNAFSSLRLLSTLSLNGNHLVRIEANAFQDIGALKSLYLQENQIEVIQAEAMRHLKELTTINLARNRLKFDQGLTLNGGWKQSPLRYNLKLEKIDLSRNQIADLYSDWSSMKSLSLLNLAHNQMTSLDFKELSNLSPQNNLFLDLRNNQIAHVDFELAKSIDGQSIDGKAPIKEKTVDLDKNPLVCDCNAYFMAQYIDQSNPGVRHSWKINPTKLTCEQPASLAGLALSKVNPSQFLCNRTNEKFWPCEWYVRPVDRTLLFDCQHKNLNEIPTRLPRHEDYQIQMNLSSNSISIGQIHPNSSDCYPDVTWLDLSHNGMDESSMSDPQHWAQNLHLRFPKLNRLDLTHNNFNSIPNGVVDSWNAMHNLTYNLNGNPWKCDCTNLALLNFIYGSWKRLEDFNQMKCDNGQKISELSVEILCPSVNAAVKYYTIPLPILALLIVCVGIIVYRNRRVIRAWLYNRQLCLWWVVKEEEEEENDERIYDAFISFSHHDEIFVNEVLVPQLERPPIGLPHYQLCIHYRDWLAGEWIADQIVRSVATSKRTIVVLTENFLDSLWGKLEFRTAYKQVLTDKRMRLIIIVKGELPPFDKMDQELQTYLSLNTYLKYDDPFFMDRLRYALPHNTSTNEPSSRKSQAIKDQANRVNSKPDLHLPLPSLADGGNLKLHVQLPPNIIEMCETPISSTSSTVPFFPNSPQ
;
A
#
# COMPACT_ATOMS: atom_id res chain seq x y z
N MET A 1 -89.14 -3.70 33.03
CA MET A 1 -88.04 -4.47 33.69
C MET A 1 -88.63 -5.76 34.27
N PRO A 2 -87.85 -6.84 34.53
CA PRO A 2 -86.40 -6.98 34.36
C PRO A 2 -86.03 -7.99 33.25
N TYR A 3 -86.19 -7.60 31.97
CA TYR A 3 -85.84 -8.42 30.81
C TYR A 3 -84.36 -8.32 30.35
N HIS A 4 -83.49 -7.67 31.15
CA HIS A 4 -82.11 -7.36 30.74
C HIS A 4 -81.00 -8.10 31.51
N PHE A 5 -81.28 -8.76 32.64
CA PHE A 5 -80.22 -9.46 33.40
C PHE A 5 -79.89 -10.85 32.84
N ALA A 6 -80.88 -11.62 32.38
CA ALA A 6 -80.65 -12.94 31.80
C ALA A 6 -79.83 -12.87 30.49
N VAL A 7 -80.12 -11.89 29.63
CA VAL A 7 -79.41 -11.71 28.36
C VAL A 7 -77.94 -11.34 28.58
N LEU A 8 -77.64 -10.51 29.58
CA LEU A 8 -76.27 -10.06 29.83
C LEU A 8 -75.36 -11.21 30.29
N CYS A 9 -75.88 -12.14 31.13
CA CYS A 9 -75.14 -13.35 31.51
C CYS A 9 -74.91 -14.30 30.33
N CYS A 10 -75.89 -14.50 29.45
CA CYS A 10 -75.70 -15.31 28.25
C CYS A 10 -74.65 -14.71 27.30
N VAL A 11 -74.67 -13.39 27.08
CA VAL A 11 -73.69 -12.70 26.23
C VAL A 11 -72.28 -12.74 26.86
N LEU A 12 -72.13 -12.56 28.17
CA LEU A 12 -70.83 -12.68 28.83
C LEU A 12 -70.27 -14.12 28.79
N PHE A 13 -71.12 -15.13 28.93
CA PHE A 13 -70.69 -16.53 28.80
C PHE A 13 -70.30 -16.87 27.34
N GLN A 14 -71.06 -16.37 26.36
CA GLN A 14 -70.69 -16.50 24.94
C GLN A 14 -69.38 -15.78 24.61
N ILE A 15 -69.13 -14.58 25.14
CA ILE A 15 -67.87 -13.85 24.91
C ILE A 15 -66.68 -14.57 25.55
N LEU A 16 -66.83 -15.16 26.74
CA LEU A 16 -65.76 -15.97 27.37
C LEU A 16 -65.46 -17.25 26.59
N VAL A 17 -66.48 -17.93 26.06
CA VAL A 17 -66.29 -19.06 25.13
C VAL A 17 -65.61 -18.59 23.83
N PHE A 18 -66.03 -17.46 23.26
CA PHE A 18 -65.41 -16.89 22.06
C PHE A 18 -63.91 -16.58 22.25
N ILE A 19 -63.50 -16.13 23.43
CA ILE A 19 -62.10 -15.83 23.77
C ILE A 19 -61.28 -17.12 24.00
N GLN A 20 -61.89 -18.21 24.47
CA GLN A 20 -61.21 -19.51 24.52
C GLN A 20 -61.15 -20.22 23.15
N GLU A 21 -62.18 -20.11 22.30
CA GLU A 21 -62.12 -20.64 20.93
C GLU A 21 -61.11 -19.85 20.07
N LEU A 22 -60.98 -18.53 20.27
CA LEU A 22 -59.93 -17.68 19.65
C LEU A 22 -58.50 -17.97 20.12
N SER A 23 -58.28 -18.93 21.03
CA SER A 23 -56.93 -19.33 21.48
C SER A 23 -56.64 -20.84 21.36
N ALA A 24 -57.57 -21.64 20.82
CA ALA A 24 -57.47 -23.10 20.86
C ALA A 24 -57.85 -23.85 19.56
N THR A 25 -57.82 -23.19 18.39
CA THR A 25 -57.70 -23.89 17.09
C THR A 25 -56.74 -23.18 16.14
N THR A 26 -55.44 -23.30 16.40
CA THR A 26 -54.44 -23.27 15.33
C THR A 26 -54.59 -24.53 14.47
N THR A 27 -55.60 -24.56 13.60
CA THR A 27 -55.52 -25.38 12.39
C THR A 27 -54.36 -24.84 11.57
N GLU A 28 -53.21 -25.51 11.68
CA GLU A 28 -52.07 -25.22 10.81
C GLU A 28 -52.57 -25.27 9.36
N PRO A 29 -52.30 -24.24 8.53
CA PRO A 29 -52.47 -24.41 7.10
C PRO A 29 -51.53 -25.54 6.69
N LEU A 30 -52.07 -26.58 6.05
CA LEU A 30 -51.33 -27.74 5.53
C LEU A 30 -50.52 -27.31 4.29
N THR A 31 -49.49 -26.50 4.55
CA THR A 31 -48.58 -25.90 3.58
C THR A 31 -47.12 -26.31 3.82
N TYR A 32 -46.84 -27.15 4.81
CA TYR A 32 -45.57 -27.87 4.91
C TYR A 32 -45.51 -29.04 3.90
N TRP A 33 -45.45 -28.71 2.61
CA TRP A 33 -44.87 -29.62 1.63
C TRP A 33 -43.36 -29.69 1.88
N LYS A 34 -42.95 -30.65 2.72
CA LYS A 34 -41.68 -31.33 2.46
C LYS A 34 -41.78 -31.89 1.03
N CYS A 35 -40.69 -31.88 0.26
CA CYS A 35 -40.57 -32.73 -0.92
C CYS A 35 -40.96 -34.17 -0.51
N LEU A 36 -42.16 -34.63 -0.90
CA LEU A 36 -42.66 -35.94 -0.48
C LEU A 36 -41.78 -37.04 -1.07
N GLN A 37 -41.60 -38.12 -0.31
CA GLN A 37 -40.66 -39.18 -0.67
C GLN A 37 -41.14 -39.93 -1.91
N ASN A 38 -40.47 -39.69 -3.04
CA ASN A 38 -40.41 -40.49 -4.26
C ASN A 38 -41.67 -41.35 -4.59
N GLU A 39 -42.77 -40.71 -5.03
CA GLU A 39 -43.81 -41.46 -5.78
C GLU A 39 -43.40 -41.74 -7.23
N ASN A 40 -42.52 -40.91 -7.81
CA ASN A 40 -41.83 -41.17 -9.07
C ASN A 40 -40.33 -41.41 -8.78
N PRO A 41 -39.73 -42.54 -9.23
CA PRO A 41 -38.35 -42.90 -8.91
C PRO A 41 -37.29 -42.09 -9.67
N ASP A 42 -37.65 -41.53 -10.84
CA ASP A 42 -36.71 -40.84 -11.73
C ASP A 42 -36.51 -39.36 -11.35
N CYS A 43 -37.40 -38.80 -10.53
CA CYS A 43 -37.40 -37.40 -10.12
C CYS A 43 -36.98 -37.21 -8.65
N HIS A 44 -36.11 -36.23 -8.39
CA HIS A 44 -35.68 -35.83 -7.05
C HIS A 44 -35.98 -34.35 -6.79
N CYS A 45 -36.38 -34.03 -5.57
CA CYS A 45 -36.82 -32.70 -5.15
C CYS A 45 -35.96 -32.22 -3.96
N PHE A 46 -35.50 -30.97 -4.02
CA PHE A 46 -34.58 -30.38 -3.05
C PHE A 46 -35.04 -28.97 -2.66
N PRO A 47 -35.10 -28.59 -1.36
CA PRO A 47 -35.37 -27.21 -0.97
C PRO A 47 -34.23 -26.28 -1.41
N VAL A 48 -34.57 -25.08 -1.89
CA VAL A 48 -33.58 -24.11 -2.41
C VAL A 48 -32.76 -23.49 -1.29
N ASN A 49 -33.32 -23.39 -0.07
CA ASN A 49 -32.67 -22.78 1.07
C ASN A 49 -33.11 -23.46 2.38
N SER A 50 -32.18 -23.81 3.26
CA SER A 50 -32.49 -24.51 4.52
C SER A 50 -33.30 -23.69 5.53
N LYS A 51 -33.51 -22.39 5.26
CA LYS A 51 -34.37 -21.48 6.03
C LYS A 51 -35.70 -21.12 5.37
N ASN A 52 -35.95 -21.53 4.12
CA ASN A 52 -37.21 -21.25 3.42
C ASN A 52 -37.69 -22.49 2.68
N LEU A 53 -38.68 -23.19 3.24
CA LEU A 53 -39.15 -24.49 2.73
C LEU A 53 -40.15 -24.37 1.58
N ASP A 54 -40.70 -23.17 1.33
CA ASP A 54 -41.61 -22.88 0.21
C ASP A 54 -40.92 -22.91 -1.17
N ASP A 55 -39.62 -22.62 -1.24
CA ASP A 55 -38.86 -22.61 -2.50
C ASP A 55 -38.21 -23.98 -2.74
N PHE A 56 -38.57 -24.65 -3.83
CA PHE A 56 -38.01 -25.97 -4.18
C PHE A 56 -37.52 -26.08 -5.62
N LYS A 57 -36.51 -26.92 -5.81
CA LYS A 57 -36.03 -27.40 -7.10
C LYS A 57 -36.45 -28.84 -7.28
N PHE A 58 -36.74 -29.22 -8.52
CA PHE A 58 -36.84 -30.62 -8.91
C PHE A 58 -35.91 -30.92 -10.08
N GLN A 59 -35.45 -32.17 -10.16
CA GLN A 59 -34.62 -32.68 -11.25
C GLN A 59 -35.10 -34.08 -11.60
N CYS A 60 -35.47 -34.30 -12.86
CA CYS A 60 -36.03 -35.56 -13.38
C CYS A 60 -35.08 -36.19 -14.40
N SER A 61 -34.77 -37.46 -14.20
CA SER A 61 -33.95 -38.28 -15.09
C SER A 61 -34.78 -38.68 -16.30
N VAL A 62 -34.48 -38.14 -17.49
CA VAL A 62 -35.25 -38.40 -18.72
C VAL A 62 -34.29 -38.72 -19.86
N GLY A 63 -33.73 -39.93 -19.83
CA GLY A 63 -32.58 -40.31 -20.65
C GLY A 63 -31.26 -39.83 -20.02
N GLU A 64 -30.22 -39.62 -20.84
CA GLU A 64 -28.90 -39.20 -20.36
C GLU A 64 -28.84 -37.75 -19.85
N ASP A 65 -29.80 -36.91 -20.25
CA ASP A 65 -29.86 -35.48 -19.93
C ASP A 65 -31.13 -35.18 -19.12
N GLY A 66 -30.97 -34.87 -17.82
CA GLY A 66 -32.09 -34.67 -16.89
C GLY A 66 -32.76 -33.29 -16.97
N ILE A 67 -34.09 -33.25 -16.98
CA ILE A 67 -34.90 -32.03 -16.86
C ILE A 67 -34.70 -31.43 -15.47
N SER A 68 -34.72 -30.11 -15.35
CA SER A 68 -34.75 -29.44 -14.04
C SER A 68 -35.85 -28.38 -13.98
N GLY A 69 -36.28 -28.01 -12.77
CA GLY A 69 -37.26 -26.95 -12.57
C GLY A 69 -37.09 -26.23 -11.23
N ASN A 70 -37.59 -25.00 -11.18
CA ASN A 70 -37.64 -24.16 -9.99
C ASN A 70 -39.10 -23.77 -9.71
N PHE A 71 -39.59 -24.03 -8.50
CA PHE A 71 -40.69 -23.26 -7.93
C PHE A 71 -40.11 -22.19 -7.00
N ARG A 72 -40.59 -20.94 -7.13
CA ARG A 72 -40.14 -19.84 -6.26
C ARG A 72 -41.30 -18.92 -5.87
N ARG A 73 -41.42 -18.66 -4.57
CA ARG A 73 -42.39 -17.72 -3.99
C ARG A 73 -41.78 -16.32 -3.97
N GLN A 74 -41.97 -15.54 -5.05
CA GLN A 74 -41.46 -14.17 -5.08
C GLN A 74 -42.26 -13.27 -4.13
N ALA A 75 -41.56 -12.37 -3.42
CA ALA A 75 -42.22 -11.41 -2.54
C ALA A 75 -43.19 -10.52 -3.35
N LYS A 76 -44.43 -10.37 -2.85
CA LYS A 76 -45.64 -9.86 -3.55
C LYS A 76 -46.37 -10.90 -4.42
N ASP A 77 -46.66 -12.06 -3.84
CA ASP A 77 -47.66 -13.06 -4.28
C ASP A 77 -47.49 -13.70 -5.67
N VAL A 78 -46.42 -13.38 -6.41
CA VAL A 78 -46.10 -14.05 -7.69
C VAL A 78 -45.35 -15.34 -7.41
N ASN A 79 -46.09 -16.43 -7.32
CA ASN A 79 -45.52 -17.78 -7.40
C ASN A 79 -45.09 -18.03 -8.85
N LEU A 80 -43.78 -18.23 -9.05
CA LEU A 80 -43.16 -18.62 -10.32
C LEU A 80 -43.00 -20.14 -10.35
N PHE A 81 -43.45 -20.76 -11.44
CA PHE A 81 -43.13 -22.14 -11.78
C PHE A 81 -42.35 -22.18 -13.09
N GLU A 82 -41.12 -22.68 -13.05
CA GLU A 82 -40.17 -22.72 -14.16
C GLU A 82 -39.70 -24.16 -14.43
N ILE A 83 -39.77 -24.60 -15.69
CA ILE A 83 -39.13 -25.81 -16.20
C ILE A 83 -38.00 -25.39 -17.16
N ASN A 84 -36.82 -25.99 -16.98
CA ASN A 84 -35.64 -25.79 -17.82
C ASN A 84 -35.23 -27.15 -18.43
N CYS A 85 -35.30 -27.26 -19.77
CA CYS A 85 -34.94 -28.48 -20.48
C CYS A 85 -33.47 -28.47 -20.94
N PRO A 86 -32.72 -29.57 -20.79
CA PRO A 86 -31.33 -29.67 -21.28
C PRO A 86 -31.31 -29.90 -22.79
N CYS A 87 -30.88 -28.90 -23.56
CA CYS A 87 -30.82 -29.03 -25.02
C CYS A 87 -29.40 -29.25 -25.53
N ARG A 88 -29.10 -30.51 -25.89
CA ARG A 88 -27.90 -30.91 -26.63
C ARG A 88 -28.23 -31.25 -28.08
N ASN A 89 -28.02 -30.27 -28.96
CA ASN A 89 -28.10 -30.38 -30.43
C ASN A 89 -29.48 -30.77 -31.00
N GLU A 90 -29.63 -30.61 -32.31
CA GLU A 90 -30.91 -30.65 -33.04
C GLU A 90 -31.50 -32.06 -33.23
N ALA A 91 -30.96 -33.09 -32.56
CA ALA A 91 -31.06 -34.48 -32.99
C ALA A 91 -31.95 -35.41 -32.15
N ASN A 92 -32.44 -34.99 -30.97
CA ASN A 92 -33.16 -35.89 -30.05
C ASN A 92 -34.56 -35.35 -29.68
N PRO A 93 -35.66 -35.94 -30.22
CA PRO A 93 -37.01 -35.40 -30.07
C PRO A 93 -37.67 -35.81 -28.73
N PHE A 94 -37.33 -35.10 -27.66
CA PHE A 94 -37.96 -35.22 -26.33
C PHE A 94 -39.39 -34.62 -26.27
N THR A 95 -40.26 -34.95 -27.23
CA THR A 95 -41.57 -34.32 -27.40
C THR A 95 -42.68 -34.89 -26.51
N GLU A 96 -42.61 -36.17 -26.12
CA GLU A 96 -43.64 -36.81 -25.29
C GLU A 96 -43.21 -37.02 -23.83
N SER A 97 -42.00 -37.53 -23.57
CA SER A 97 -41.55 -37.90 -22.21
C SER A 97 -41.37 -36.70 -21.27
N VAL A 98 -40.90 -35.55 -21.77
CA VAL A 98 -40.79 -34.30 -21.00
C VAL A 98 -42.14 -33.91 -20.38
N TYR A 99 -43.21 -33.99 -21.17
CA TYR A 99 -44.56 -33.65 -20.73
C TYR A 99 -45.31 -34.83 -20.09
N ALA A 100 -44.82 -36.06 -20.20
CA ALA A 100 -45.30 -37.20 -19.42
C ALA A 100 -44.87 -37.05 -17.96
N ASN A 101 -43.58 -36.88 -17.69
CA ASN A 101 -43.05 -36.89 -16.31
C ASN A 101 -43.47 -35.62 -15.52
N VAL A 102 -43.76 -34.51 -16.21
CA VAL A 102 -44.34 -33.31 -15.58
C VAL A 102 -45.82 -33.48 -15.22
N LYS A 103 -46.58 -34.42 -15.83
CA LYS A 103 -48.02 -34.60 -15.55
C LYS A 103 -48.31 -35.14 -14.14
N GLU A 104 -47.32 -35.72 -13.45
CA GLU A 104 -47.51 -36.39 -12.15
C GLU A 104 -47.34 -35.47 -10.93
N TYR A 105 -46.80 -34.25 -11.08
CA TYR A 105 -46.57 -33.34 -9.95
C TYR A 105 -47.82 -32.53 -9.57
N PRO A 106 -48.39 -32.70 -8.36
CA PRO A 106 -49.59 -31.97 -7.93
C PRO A 106 -49.25 -30.58 -7.38
N THR A 107 -49.39 -29.53 -8.19
CA THR A 107 -49.29 -28.13 -7.73
C THR A 107 -50.60 -27.55 -7.17
N SER A 108 -51.55 -28.40 -6.75
CA SER A 108 -52.95 -28.05 -6.44
C SER A 108 -53.14 -27.02 -5.33
N ASN A 109 -52.15 -26.85 -4.43
CA ASN A 109 -52.22 -25.93 -3.30
C ASN A 109 -51.54 -24.57 -3.58
N PHE A 110 -50.95 -24.36 -4.77
CA PHE A 110 -50.19 -23.15 -5.09
C PHE A 110 -50.85 -22.29 -6.18
N THR A 111 -51.06 -21.00 -5.90
CA THR A 111 -51.58 -20.00 -6.84
C THR A 111 -50.47 -19.53 -7.79
N ILE A 112 -50.16 -20.34 -8.81
CA ILE A 112 -49.15 -19.99 -9.82
C ILE A 112 -49.65 -18.84 -10.69
N LEU A 113 -48.90 -17.73 -10.70
CA LEU A 113 -49.22 -16.51 -11.47
C LEU A 113 -48.27 -16.28 -12.65
N GLU A 114 -47.04 -16.81 -12.58
CA GLU A 114 -46.05 -16.76 -13.65
C GLU A 114 -45.56 -18.19 -13.96
N PHE A 115 -45.67 -18.58 -15.23
CA PHE A 115 -45.27 -19.89 -15.72
C PHE A 115 -44.19 -19.75 -16.81
N LYS A 116 -43.12 -20.54 -16.73
CA LYS A 116 -41.96 -20.47 -17.63
C LYS A 116 -41.52 -21.84 -18.13
N LEU A 117 -41.47 -22.00 -19.46
CA LEU A 117 -40.75 -23.09 -20.14
C LEU A 117 -39.52 -22.47 -20.80
N ASP A 118 -38.32 -22.82 -20.32
CA ASP A 118 -37.06 -22.37 -20.91
C ASP A 118 -36.37 -23.54 -21.63
N TYR A 119 -36.09 -23.31 -22.91
CA TYR A 119 -35.50 -24.25 -23.89
C TYR A 119 -36.32 -25.51 -24.22
N CYS A 120 -37.48 -25.76 -23.59
CA CYS A 120 -38.28 -26.96 -23.84
C CYS A 120 -38.98 -26.97 -25.23
N PRO A 121 -39.14 -28.14 -25.90
CA PRO A 121 -39.91 -28.25 -27.14
C PRO A 121 -41.38 -27.82 -26.93
N LEU A 122 -41.88 -26.80 -27.64
CA LEU A 122 -43.25 -26.32 -27.39
C LEU A 122 -44.30 -27.40 -27.71
N PRO A 123 -45.30 -27.61 -26.82
CA PRO A 123 -46.28 -28.66 -27.01
C PRO A 123 -47.20 -28.34 -28.19
N GLN A 124 -47.51 -29.39 -28.97
CA GLN A 124 -48.44 -29.30 -30.11
C GLN A 124 -49.92 -29.32 -29.68
N GLU A 125 -50.19 -29.53 -28.39
CA GLU A 125 -51.53 -29.50 -27.79
C GLU A 125 -51.89 -28.10 -27.22
N ASN A 126 -52.98 -28.02 -26.46
CA ASN A 126 -53.34 -26.84 -25.68
C ASN A 126 -52.55 -26.83 -24.35
N LEU A 127 -51.92 -25.71 -23.95
CA LEU A 127 -51.24 -25.62 -22.66
C LEU A 127 -52.24 -25.79 -21.50
N SER A 128 -53.48 -25.32 -21.67
CA SER A 128 -54.54 -25.53 -20.69
C SER A 128 -54.90 -27.00 -20.48
N THR A 129 -54.71 -27.91 -21.45
CA THR A 129 -54.97 -29.35 -21.25
C THR A 129 -53.76 -30.07 -20.63
N LEU A 130 -52.55 -29.56 -20.86
CA LEU A 130 -51.36 -30.02 -20.15
C LEU A 130 -51.45 -29.72 -18.64
N PHE A 131 -51.91 -28.53 -18.27
CA PHE A 131 -51.94 -28.07 -16.87
C PHE A 131 -53.25 -28.35 -16.12
N ALA A 132 -54.32 -28.81 -16.79
CA ALA A 132 -55.67 -28.97 -16.21
C ALA A 132 -55.76 -29.91 -14.98
N LYS A 133 -54.74 -30.73 -14.71
CA LYS A 133 -54.69 -31.61 -13.53
C LYS A 133 -53.81 -31.07 -12.39
N GLN A 134 -52.90 -30.13 -12.65
CA GLN A 134 -51.90 -29.68 -11.68
C GLN A 134 -52.13 -28.22 -11.28
N MET A 135 -52.54 -27.35 -12.22
CA MET A 135 -52.69 -25.91 -12.01
C MET A 135 -54.08 -25.43 -12.46
N ASN A 136 -54.52 -24.29 -11.93
CA ASN A 136 -55.68 -23.58 -12.48
C ASN A 136 -55.22 -22.62 -13.61
N PRO A 137 -55.46 -22.94 -14.90
CA PRO A 137 -54.99 -22.09 -16.00
C PRO A 137 -55.68 -20.71 -16.04
N HIS A 138 -56.83 -20.55 -15.38
CA HIS A 138 -57.59 -19.30 -15.38
C HIS A 138 -56.99 -18.20 -14.50
N ILE A 139 -56.04 -18.50 -13.60
CA ILE A 139 -55.41 -17.48 -12.73
C ILE A 139 -54.03 -17.01 -13.19
N ILE A 140 -53.42 -17.70 -14.16
CA ILE A 140 -52.06 -17.39 -14.64
C ILE A 140 -52.09 -16.02 -15.33
N GLN A 141 -51.20 -15.11 -14.90
CA GLN A 141 -51.10 -13.74 -15.41
C GLN A 141 -49.93 -13.56 -16.38
N ARG A 142 -48.96 -14.46 -16.37
CA ARG A 142 -47.73 -14.34 -17.16
C ARG A 142 -47.27 -15.70 -17.67
N ILE A 143 -46.96 -15.77 -18.96
CA ILE A 143 -46.33 -16.94 -19.58
C ILE A 143 -45.06 -16.51 -20.32
N THR A 144 -44.00 -17.28 -20.12
CA THR A 144 -42.76 -17.21 -20.91
C THR A 144 -42.51 -18.59 -21.52
N LEU A 145 -42.45 -18.70 -22.84
CA LEU A 145 -42.06 -19.92 -23.54
C LEU A 145 -40.83 -19.60 -24.42
N ARG A 146 -39.76 -20.38 -24.24
CA ARG A 146 -38.59 -20.43 -25.13
C ARG A 146 -38.33 -21.89 -25.47
N SER A 147 -38.04 -22.16 -26.74
CA SER A 147 -37.80 -23.50 -27.25
C SER A 147 -36.42 -23.61 -27.89
N CYS A 148 -35.74 -24.74 -27.71
CA CYS A 148 -34.54 -25.07 -28.46
C CYS A 148 -34.83 -25.82 -29.77
N SER A 149 -36.06 -26.31 -29.96
CA SER A 149 -36.51 -26.95 -31.21
C SER A 149 -37.13 -25.91 -32.15
N PRO A 150 -36.85 -25.94 -33.47
CA PRO A 150 -37.42 -24.99 -34.42
C PRO A 150 -38.90 -25.27 -34.67
N ILE A 151 -39.79 -24.41 -34.17
CA ILE A 151 -41.25 -24.58 -34.26
C ILE A 151 -41.85 -23.45 -35.10
N ARG A 152 -42.51 -23.81 -36.20
CA ARG A 152 -43.00 -22.84 -37.21
C ARG A 152 -44.18 -21.99 -36.76
N SER A 153 -45.03 -22.53 -35.88
CA SER A 153 -46.23 -21.87 -35.36
C SER A 153 -46.61 -22.49 -34.02
N LEU A 154 -47.29 -21.71 -33.17
CA LEU A 154 -48.06 -22.25 -32.06
C LEU A 154 -49.30 -23.00 -32.57
N HIS A 155 -49.85 -23.88 -31.73
CA HIS A 155 -51.14 -24.49 -31.98
C HIS A 155 -52.27 -23.48 -31.68
N ARG A 156 -53.35 -23.47 -32.47
CA ARG A 156 -54.43 -22.48 -32.36
C ARG A 156 -55.08 -22.39 -30.97
N ASN A 157 -55.12 -23.50 -30.22
CA ASN A 157 -55.67 -23.51 -28.86
C ASN A 157 -54.61 -23.27 -27.77
N SER A 158 -53.36 -22.89 -28.07
CA SER A 158 -52.26 -22.91 -27.09
C SER A 158 -52.53 -22.11 -25.80
N PHE A 159 -53.22 -20.97 -25.85
CA PHE A 159 -53.55 -20.15 -24.67
C PHE A 159 -55.03 -20.20 -24.25
N ARG A 160 -55.79 -21.16 -24.76
CA ARG A 160 -57.23 -21.27 -24.52
C ARG A 160 -57.54 -21.38 -23.03
N ASN A 161 -58.65 -20.80 -22.58
CA ASN A 161 -59.08 -20.67 -21.19
C ASN A 161 -58.18 -19.81 -20.28
N MET A 162 -56.99 -19.36 -20.72
CA MET A 162 -56.02 -18.59 -19.90
C MET A 162 -56.37 -17.10 -19.87
N THR A 163 -57.57 -16.78 -19.39
CA THR A 163 -58.23 -15.46 -19.56
C THR A 163 -57.64 -14.33 -18.71
N LYS A 164 -56.82 -14.63 -17.70
CA LYS A 164 -56.14 -13.62 -16.85
C LYS A 164 -54.72 -13.26 -17.29
N LEU A 165 -54.24 -13.80 -18.41
CA LEU A 165 -52.93 -13.46 -18.96
C LEU A 165 -52.84 -11.94 -19.26
N LYS A 166 -51.79 -11.33 -18.70
CA LYS A 166 -51.37 -9.93 -18.90
C LYS A 166 -50.05 -9.82 -19.67
N LYS A 167 -49.20 -10.84 -19.61
CA LYS A 167 -47.95 -10.93 -20.38
C LYS A 167 -47.82 -12.29 -21.05
N ILE A 168 -47.50 -12.28 -22.35
CA ILE A 168 -47.06 -13.45 -23.11
C ILE A 168 -45.69 -13.13 -23.70
N GLU A 169 -44.69 -13.94 -23.36
CA GLU A 169 -43.33 -13.85 -23.88
C GLU A 169 -42.96 -15.12 -24.65
N LEU A 170 -42.58 -14.92 -25.91
CA LEU A 170 -42.38 -15.94 -26.94
C LEU A 170 -41.06 -15.68 -27.69
N LYS A 171 -40.01 -15.25 -26.97
CA LYS A 171 -38.74 -14.87 -27.59
C LYS A 171 -37.94 -16.06 -28.13
N ASP A 172 -37.23 -15.81 -29.21
CA ASP A 172 -36.22 -16.72 -29.80
C ASP A 172 -36.76 -18.08 -30.32
N ASN A 173 -38.08 -18.24 -30.46
CA ASN A 173 -38.75 -19.52 -30.76
C ASN A 173 -38.76 -19.96 -32.24
N GLN A 174 -38.11 -19.23 -33.14
CA GLN A 174 -38.09 -19.51 -34.58
C GLN A 174 -39.47 -19.46 -35.29
N LEU A 175 -40.50 -18.87 -34.68
CA LEU A 175 -41.88 -18.85 -35.20
C LEU A 175 -41.96 -18.15 -36.57
N GLU A 176 -42.45 -18.84 -37.60
CA GLU A 176 -42.63 -18.33 -38.96
C GLU A 176 -43.98 -17.62 -39.13
N TYR A 177 -45.02 -18.07 -38.41
CA TYR A 177 -46.33 -17.42 -38.32
C TYR A 177 -47.03 -17.70 -36.98
N LEU A 178 -48.18 -17.06 -36.78
CA LEU A 178 -49.10 -17.31 -35.66
C LEU A 178 -50.52 -17.52 -36.21
N PRO A 179 -51.38 -18.36 -35.59
CA PRO A 179 -52.78 -18.50 -35.97
C PRO A 179 -53.60 -17.24 -35.68
N ASP A 180 -54.56 -16.90 -36.56
CA ASP A 180 -55.45 -15.73 -36.42
C ASP A 180 -56.25 -15.73 -35.09
N ASP A 181 -56.52 -16.90 -34.51
CA ASP A 181 -57.38 -17.11 -33.33
C ASP A 181 -56.61 -17.44 -32.03
N VAL A 182 -55.27 -17.39 -32.04
CA VAL A 182 -54.43 -17.89 -30.92
C VAL A 182 -54.54 -17.07 -29.62
N PHE A 183 -55.10 -15.86 -29.68
CA PHE A 183 -55.30 -14.95 -28.53
C PHE A 183 -56.78 -14.60 -28.28
N ASP A 184 -57.74 -15.37 -28.82
CA ASP A 184 -59.17 -15.02 -28.75
C ASP A 184 -59.73 -14.96 -27.31
N ASP A 185 -59.10 -15.62 -26.33
CA ASP A 185 -59.48 -15.60 -24.90
C ASP A 185 -58.72 -14.55 -24.06
N GLN A 186 -57.74 -13.85 -24.65
CA GLN A 186 -56.69 -13.10 -23.93
C GLN A 186 -57.05 -11.63 -23.66
N PHE A 187 -58.32 -11.32 -23.38
CA PHE A 187 -58.83 -9.95 -23.21
C PHE A 187 -58.08 -9.04 -22.21
N ASN A 188 -57.32 -9.63 -21.28
CA ASN A 188 -56.53 -8.91 -20.26
C ASN A 188 -55.05 -8.69 -20.66
N LEU A 189 -54.65 -9.04 -21.88
CA LEU A 189 -53.25 -9.01 -22.33
C LEU A 189 -52.75 -7.57 -22.50
N VAL A 190 -51.67 -7.22 -21.78
CA VAL A 190 -51.04 -5.88 -21.75
C VAL A 190 -49.69 -5.89 -22.47
N GLN A 191 -48.98 -7.03 -22.48
CA GLN A 191 -47.65 -7.18 -23.08
C GLN A 191 -47.55 -8.44 -23.93
N LEU A 192 -47.15 -8.30 -25.20
CA LEU A 192 -46.92 -9.41 -26.12
C LEU A 192 -45.52 -9.28 -26.73
N LEU A 193 -44.64 -10.22 -26.39
CA LEU A 193 -43.23 -10.17 -26.75
C LEU A 193 -42.86 -11.34 -27.69
N LEU A 194 -42.64 -11.03 -28.96
CA LEU A 194 -42.40 -11.97 -30.08
C LEU A 194 -41.01 -11.76 -30.72
N GLU A 195 -40.07 -11.18 -29.97
CA GLU A 195 -38.72 -10.87 -30.45
C GLU A 195 -37.92 -12.12 -30.86
N GLY A 196 -37.07 -12.01 -31.89
CA GLY A 196 -36.15 -13.09 -32.28
C GLY A 196 -36.79 -14.27 -33.03
N ASN A 197 -37.95 -14.05 -33.65
CA ASN A 197 -38.66 -15.05 -34.44
C ASN A 197 -38.44 -14.85 -35.96
N LYS A 198 -39.19 -15.60 -36.79
CA LYS A 198 -39.10 -15.59 -38.26
C LYS A 198 -40.35 -14.99 -38.92
N LEU A 199 -41.16 -14.22 -38.19
CA LEU A 199 -42.46 -13.72 -38.66
C LEU A 199 -42.26 -12.80 -39.87
N GLU A 200 -42.81 -13.17 -41.03
CA GLU A 200 -42.73 -12.35 -42.26
C GLU A 200 -43.88 -11.35 -42.41
N LYS A 201 -45.01 -11.59 -41.71
CA LYS A 201 -46.21 -10.73 -41.71
C LYS A 201 -47.00 -10.87 -40.41
N ILE A 202 -47.84 -9.87 -40.12
CA ILE A 202 -48.79 -9.86 -39.00
C ILE A 202 -50.19 -9.56 -39.56
N SER A 203 -51.13 -10.48 -39.32
CA SER A 203 -52.55 -10.36 -39.68
C SER A 203 -53.29 -9.49 -38.66
N GLY A 204 -54.14 -8.57 -39.10
CA GLY A 204 -54.89 -7.69 -38.20
C GLY A 204 -55.93 -8.39 -37.32
N LYS A 205 -56.29 -9.63 -37.64
CA LYS A 205 -57.27 -10.42 -36.88
C LYS A 205 -56.71 -10.92 -35.56
N ILE A 206 -55.40 -11.20 -35.49
CA ILE A 206 -54.74 -11.76 -34.30
C ILE A 206 -54.81 -10.83 -33.08
N PHE A 207 -55.11 -9.55 -33.32
CA PHE A 207 -55.24 -8.52 -32.29
C PHE A 207 -56.68 -8.15 -31.94
N LYS A 208 -57.68 -8.76 -32.60
CA LYS A 208 -59.11 -8.43 -32.48
C LYS A 208 -59.64 -8.43 -31.04
N ASN A 209 -59.20 -9.39 -30.22
CA ASN A 209 -59.72 -9.60 -28.86
C ASN A 209 -58.80 -9.09 -27.74
N ILE A 210 -57.70 -8.36 -28.05
CA ILE A 210 -56.72 -7.89 -27.04
C ILE A 210 -56.58 -6.36 -26.94
N PRO A 211 -57.69 -5.59 -26.77
CA PRO A 211 -57.67 -4.12 -26.85
C PRO A 211 -56.90 -3.42 -25.72
N LEU A 212 -56.49 -4.15 -24.67
CA LEU A 212 -55.69 -3.64 -23.55
C LEU A 212 -54.16 -3.75 -23.79
N LEU A 213 -53.73 -4.22 -24.96
CA LEU A 213 -52.31 -4.35 -25.27
C LEU A 213 -51.62 -2.99 -25.30
N ASN A 214 -50.59 -2.85 -24.47
CA ASN A 214 -49.84 -1.61 -24.26
C ASN A 214 -48.40 -1.69 -24.79
N ILE A 215 -47.81 -2.89 -24.79
CA ILE A 215 -46.46 -3.14 -25.33
C ILE A 215 -46.50 -4.32 -26.33
N LEU A 216 -46.04 -4.07 -27.55
CA LEU A 216 -45.87 -5.07 -28.61
C LEU A 216 -44.41 -5.10 -29.07
N GLN A 217 -43.68 -6.16 -28.73
CA GLN A 217 -42.33 -6.40 -29.24
C GLN A 217 -42.33 -7.38 -30.40
N LEU A 218 -41.96 -6.90 -31.58
CA LEU A 218 -41.81 -7.64 -32.85
C LEU A 218 -40.37 -7.51 -33.40
N SER A 219 -39.43 -7.01 -32.60
CA SER A 219 -38.02 -6.83 -32.97
C SER A 219 -37.34 -8.12 -33.43
N SER A 220 -36.29 -8.01 -34.24
CA SER A 220 -35.52 -9.17 -34.75
C SER A 220 -36.39 -10.24 -35.42
N ASN A 221 -37.31 -9.82 -36.31
CA ASN A 221 -38.15 -10.67 -37.15
C ASN A 221 -37.87 -10.41 -38.63
N LYS A 222 -38.75 -10.86 -39.54
CA LYS A 222 -38.62 -10.73 -40.99
C LYS A 222 -39.72 -9.87 -41.63
N ILE A 223 -40.42 -9.05 -40.84
CA ILE A 223 -41.62 -8.34 -41.29
C ILE A 223 -41.24 -7.35 -42.40
N LYS A 224 -41.82 -7.54 -43.59
CA LYS A 224 -41.59 -6.68 -44.77
C LYS A 224 -42.63 -5.58 -44.91
N LYS A 225 -43.90 -5.91 -44.66
CA LYS A 225 -45.06 -5.00 -44.72
C LYS A 225 -46.13 -5.46 -43.73
N PHE A 226 -46.98 -4.52 -43.32
CA PHE A 226 -48.22 -4.80 -42.59
C PHE A 226 -49.39 -4.92 -43.56
N GLU A 227 -50.41 -5.68 -43.16
CA GLU A 227 -51.72 -5.66 -43.82
C GLU A 227 -52.46 -4.34 -43.44
N ILE A 228 -53.36 -3.85 -44.30
CA ILE A 228 -54.07 -2.57 -44.05
C ILE A 228 -54.91 -2.70 -42.78
N GLY A 229 -54.75 -1.75 -41.85
CA GLY A 229 -55.42 -1.80 -40.54
C GLY A 229 -54.93 -2.90 -39.61
N ALA A 230 -53.74 -3.49 -39.84
CA ALA A 230 -53.22 -4.59 -39.01
C ALA A 230 -53.12 -4.29 -37.51
N LEU A 231 -52.98 -3.01 -37.11
CA LEU A 231 -52.91 -2.58 -35.71
C LEU A 231 -54.18 -1.82 -35.25
N SER A 232 -55.26 -1.86 -36.03
CA SER A 232 -56.48 -1.08 -35.79
C SER A 232 -57.20 -1.39 -34.47
N ASN A 233 -57.05 -2.61 -33.96
CA ASN A 233 -57.66 -3.09 -32.72
C ASN A 233 -56.85 -2.77 -31.45
N LEU A 234 -55.77 -1.98 -31.55
CA LEU A 234 -54.80 -1.74 -30.45
C LEU A 234 -54.75 -0.26 -29.99
N PRO A 235 -55.86 0.38 -29.58
CA PRO A 235 -55.89 1.82 -29.26
C PRO A 235 -55.07 2.20 -28.01
N ASN A 236 -54.77 1.24 -27.12
CA ASN A 236 -54.01 1.46 -25.89
C ASN A 236 -52.50 1.21 -26.02
N LEU A 237 -52.00 0.97 -27.24
CA LEU A 237 -50.59 0.63 -27.48
C LEU A 237 -49.67 1.85 -27.30
N ALA A 238 -48.91 1.86 -26.20
CA ALA A 238 -47.92 2.91 -25.92
C ALA A 238 -46.53 2.59 -26.48
N GLN A 239 -46.18 1.31 -26.63
CA GLN A 239 -44.86 0.91 -27.13
C GLN A 239 -44.95 -0.11 -28.27
N LEU A 240 -44.42 0.27 -29.43
CA LEU A 240 -44.30 -0.59 -30.61
C LEU A 240 -42.82 -0.72 -31.00
N GLN A 241 -42.31 -1.95 -30.91
CA GLN A 241 -40.90 -2.25 -31.12
C GLN A 241 -40.75 -3.17 -32.34
N LEU A 242 -40.27 -2.61 -33.45
CA LEU A 242 -40.13 -3.24 -34.77
C LEU A 242 -38.68 -3.25 -35.30
N ARG A 243 -37.72 -3.00 -34.40
CA ARG A 243 -36.29 -2.98 -34.71
C ARG A 243 -35.82 -4.24 -35.43
N LYS A 244 -34.89 -4.10 -36.38
CA LYS A 244 -34.25 -5.24 -37.07
C LYS A 244 -35.29 -6.16 -37.75
N ASN A 245 -36.11 -5.55 -38.59
CA ASN A 245 -37.05 -6.21 -39.52
C ASN A 245 -36.64 -5.85 -40.97
N HIS A 246 -37.56 -5.96 -41.93
CA HIS A 246 -37.33 -5.70 -43.35
C HIS A 246 -38.33 -4.69 -43.92
N LEU A 247 -38.77 -3.72 -43.10
CA LEU A 247 -39.73 -2.70 -43.51
C LEU A 247 -39.10 -1.72 -44.50
N ASP A 248 -39.51 -1.76 -45.78
CA ASP A 248 -39.04 -0.83 -46.82
C ASP A 248 -39.79 0.53 -46.78
N THR A 249 -41.02 0.52 -46.26
CA THR A 249 -41.93 1.67 -46.10
C THR A 249 -42.78 1.53 -44.84
N LEU A 250 -43.20 2.65 -44.25
CA LEU A 250 -44.09 2.73 -43.09
C LEU A 250 -45.42 3.39 -43.51
N PRO A 251 -46.51 2.64 -43.74
CA PRO A 251 -47.79 3.23 -44.14
C PRO A 251 -48.43 4.02 -42.99
N SER A 252 -48.88 5.24 -43.25
CA SER A 252 -49.66 6.08 -42.31
C SER A 252 -50.79 5.33 -41.63
N ASP A 253 -51.50 4.51 -42.41
CA ASP A 253 -52.74 3.81 -42.02
C ASP A 253 -52.48 2.71 -40.97
N VAL A 254 -51.23 2.30 -40.78
CA VAL A 254 -50.81 1.34 -39.76
C VAL A 254 -50.62 2.02 -38.39
N LEU A 255 -50.23 3.30 -38.38
CA LEU A 255 -50.05 4.09 -37.15
C LEU A 255 -51.27 4.96 -36.80
N GLN A 256 -52.18 5.20 -37.74
CA GLN A 256 -53.37 6.05 -37.58
C GLN A 256 -54.25 5.69 -36.36
N SER A 257 -54.34 4.41 -35.99
CA SER A 257 -55.12 3.94 -34.83
C SER A 257 -54.40 4.06 -33.49
N LEU A 258 -53.10 4.37 -33.48
CA LEU A 258 -52.23 4.26 -32.30
C LEU A 258 -52.00 5.64 -31.65
N ALA A 259 -53.09 6.32 -31.29
CA ALA A 259 -53.03 7.68 -30.73
C ALA A 259 -52.15 7.77 -29.48
N ASN A 260 -52.25 6.77 -28.58
CA ASN A 260 -51.56 6.71 -27.29
C ASN A 260 -50.07 6.26 -27.39
N LEU A 261 -49.50 6.18 -28.60
CA LEU A 261 -48.16 5.62 -28.85
C LEU A 261 -47.05 6.58 -28.38
N THR A 262 -46.38 6.25 -27.27
CA THR A 262 -45.29 7.06 -26.69
C THR A 262 -43.91 6.69 -27.21
N THR A 263 -43.67 5.42 -27.57
CA THR A 263 -42.35 4.91 -28.00
C THR A 263 -42.49 4.05 -29.25
N LEU A 264 -41.76 4.40 -30.31
CA LEU A 264 -41.75 3.67 -31.59
C LEU A 264 -40.31 3.36 -32.01
N ASP A 265 -39.95 2.07 -32.08
CA ASP A 265 -38.65 1.64 -32.63
C ASP A 265 -38.80 1.00 -34.02
N LEU A 266 -38.30 1.69 -35.04
CA LEU A 266 -38.23 1.27 -36.44
C LEU A 266 -36.78 1.12 -36.93
N SER A 267 -35.81 1.09 -36.02
CA SER A 267 -34.38 1.06 -36.36
C SER A 267 -33.93 -0.26 -37.00
N PHE A 268 -32.82 -0.24 -37.73
CA PHE A 268 -32.29 -1.42 -38.44
C PHE A 268 -33.32 -2.04 -39.41
N ASN A 269 -34.09 -1.22 -40.11
CA ASN A 269 -35.00 -1.61 -41.19
C ASN A 269 -34.48 -1.09 -42.55
N ASN A 270 -35.29 -1.25 -43.60
CA ASN A 270 -34.95 -0.84 -44.96
C ASN A 270 -35.57 0.52 -45.34
N LEU A 271 -36.13 1.30 -44.40
CA LEU A 271 -36.97 2.47 -44.72
C LEU A 271 -36.22 3.45 -45.62
N THR A 272 -36.78 3.74 -46.79
CA THR A 272 -36.16 4.60 -47.82
C THR A 272 -36.71 6.02 -47.84
N SER A 273 -37.95 6.20 -47.40
CA SER A 273 -38.65 7.47 -47.24
C SER A 273 -39.69 7.36 -46.12
N LEU A 274 -40.17 8.51 -45.65
CA LEU A 274 -41.34 8.64 -44.78
C LEU A 274 -42.38 9.48 -45.50
N ASP A 275 -43.67 9.18 -45.33
CA ASP A 275 -44.74 10.06 -45.77
C ASP A 275 -44.80 11.30 -44.88
N LYS A 276 -45.14 12.46 -45.46
CA LYS A 276 -45.19 13.76 -44.74
C LYS A 276 -46.16 13.76 -43.53
N ASP A 277 -47.11 12.82 -43.52
CA ASP A 277 -48.16 12.65 -42.51
C ASP A 277 -48.00 11.32 -41.73
N ALA A 278 -46.86 10.62 -41.86
CA ALA A 278 -46.65 9.28 -41.29
C ALA A 278 -46.89 9.17 -39.78
N PHE A 279 -46.65 10.26 -39.03
CA PHE A 279 -46.86 10.33 -37.57
C PHE A 279 -47.99 11.29 -37.18
N GLN A 280 -48.87 11.68 -38.12
CA GLN A 280 -49.89 12.72 -37.93
C GLN A 280 -50.80 12.48 -36.71
N PHE A 281 -51.10 11.22 -36.40
CA PHE A 281 -52.06 10.81 -35.37
C PHE A 281 -51.42 10.45 -34.02
N ASN A 282 -50.09 10.31 -33.95
CA ASN A 282 -49.37 9.84 -32.76
C ASN A 282 -48.88 11.05 -31.94
N THR A 283 -49.80 11.87 -31.45
CA THR A 283 -49.50 13.16 -30.77
C THR A 283 -48.64 13.00 -29.53
N ASP A 284 -48.79 11.87 -28.85
CA ASP A 284 -48.21 11.57 -27.55
C ASP A 284 -46.83 10.89 -27.67
N LEU A 285 -46.31 10.78 -28.89
CA LEU A 285 -45.01 10.17 -29.19
C LEU A 285 -43.86 10.97 -28.56
N MET A 286 -43.13 10.33 -27.64
CA MET A 286 -42.00 10.88 -26.89
C MET A 286 -40.65 10.39 -27.42
N GLU A 287 -40.58 9.16 -27.92
CA GLU A 287 -39.35 8.49 -28.35
C GLU A 287 -39.52 7.86 -29.74
N LEU A 288 -38.66 8.24 -30.69
CA LEU A 288 -38.68 7.71 -32.06
C LEU A 288 -37.28 7.26 -32.50
N HIS A 289 -37.16 5.97 -32.82
CA HIS A 289 -35.93 5.36 -33.33
C HIS A 289 -36.05 5.04 -34.83
N LEU A 290 -35.27 5.75 -35.64
CA LEU A 290 -35.16 5.58 -37.10
C LEU A 290 -33.73 5.25 -37.54
N GLN A 291 -32.79 5.05 -36.59
CA GLN A 291 -31.38 4.79 -36.90
C GLN A 291 -31.15 3.50 -37.70
N SER A 292 -30.05 3.44 -38.46
CA SER A 292 -29.69 2.30 -39.32
C SER A 292 -30.78 1.94 -40.34
N ASN A 293 -31.35 2.94 -41.01
CA ASN A 293 -32.25 2.77 -42.16
C ASN A 293 -31.58 3.27 -43.46
N SER A 294 -32.34 3.40 -44.55
CA SER A 294 -31.89 3.91 -45.86
C SER A 294 -32.57 5.22 -46.24
N LEU A 295 -32.98 6.04 -45.26
CA LEU A 295 -33.74 7.27 -45.50
C LEU A 295 -32.96 8.24 -46.38
N GLN A 296 -33.62 8.75 -47.43
CA GLN A 296 -33.01 9.67 -48.41
C GLN A 296 -33.30 11.13 -48.08
N VAL A 297 -34.48 11.41 -47.54
CA VAL A 297 -34.96 12.75 -47.17
C VAL A 297 -35.96 12.63 -46.02
N LEU A 298 -36.02 13.66 -45.17
CA LEU A 298 -37.11 13.86 -44.21
C LEU A 298 -38.04 14.95 -44.78
N PRO A 299 -39.35 14.68 -44.96
CA PRO A 299 -40.29 15.69 -45.44
C PRO A 299 -40.41 16.88 -44.48
N GLU A 300 -40.62 18.07 -45.05
CA GLU A 300 -40.96 19.26 -44.27
C GLU A 300 -42.23 19.01 -43.44
N GLY A 301 -42.18 19.36 -42.14
CA GLY A 301 -43.30 19.16 -41.23
C GLY A 301 -43.63 17.71 -40.86
N VAL A 302 -42.80 16.71 -41.18
CA VAL A 302 -43.09 15.28 -40.88
C VAL A 302 -43.35 14.99 -39.39
N PHE A 303 -42.82 15.83 -38.48
CA PHE A 303 -43.04 15.72 -37.03
C PHE A 303 -43.98 16.79 -36.43
N ARG A 304 -44.69 17.56 -37.26
CA ARG A 304 -45.42 18.79 -36.86
C ARG A 304 -46.45 18.64 -35.73
N ASN A 305 -46.96 17.43 -35.53
CA ASN A 305 -47.95 17.11 -34.49
C ASN A 305 -47.34 16.47 -33.25
N ASN A 306 -46.12 15.95 -33.32
CA ASN A 306 -45.49 15.12 -32.29
C ASN A 306 -44.78 16.02 -31.25
N LYS A 307 -45.53 16.97 -30.68
CA LYS A 307 -45.00 18.02 -29.79
C LYS A 307 -44.47 17.50 -28.45
N MET A 308 -44.79 16.25 -28.11
CA MET A 308 -44.28 15.53 -26.94
C MET A 308 -42.93 14.85 -27.19
N LEU A 309 -42.40 14.86 -28.42
CA LEU A 309 -41.18 14.15 -28.78
C LEU A 309 -39.98 14.74 -28.03
N THR A 310 -39.39 13.93 -27.14
CA THR A 310 -38.18 14.28 -26.37
C THR A 310 -36.92 13.74 -27.04
N THR A 311 -37.02 12.59 -27.72
CA THR A 311 -35.86 11.84 -28.19
C THR A 311 -36.05 11.36 -29.64
N LEU A 312 -35.14 11.77 -30.53
CA LEU A 312 -35.14 11.40 -31.94
C LEU A 312 -33.77 10.85 -32.37
N PHE A 313 -33.75 9.56 -32.73
CA PHE A 313 -32.55 8.86 -33.20
C PHE A 313 -32.64 8.63 -34.72
N LEU A 314 -31.76 9.26 -35.49
CA LEU A 314 -31.71 9.21 -36.95
C LEU A 314 -30.36 8.68 -37.48
N GLN A 315 -29.42 8.34 -36.59
CA GLN A 315 -28.04 8.04 -36.95
C GLN A 315 -27.86 6.84 -37.89
N SER A 316 -26.75 6.80 -38.61
CA SER A 316 -26.42 5.74 -39.57
C SER A 316 -27.48 5.58 -40.69
N ASN A 317 -28.07 6.70 -41.15
CA ASN A 317 -28.85 6.78 -42.39
C ASN A 317 -27.98 7.43 -43.50
N PRO A 318 -27.05 6.68 -44.15
CA PRO A 318 -25.99 7.25 -44.99
C PRO A 318 -26.46 7.85 -46.32
N LYS A 319 -27.77 7.82 -46.61
CA LYS A 319 -28.41 8.44 -47.78
C LYS A 319 -29.09 9.77 -47.45
N LEU A 320 -29.23 10.13 -46.17
CA LEU A 320 -29.93 11.33 -45.73
C LEU A 320 -29.03 12.54 -45.95
N SER A 321 -29.09 13.13 -47.15
CA SER A 321 -28.09 14.06 -47.64
C SER A 321 -28.23 15.49 -47.11
N ALA A 322 -29.42 15.88 -46.65
CA ALA A 322 -29.71 17.18 -46.06
C ALA A 322 -30.88 17.09 -45.07
N VAL A 323 -30.97 18.08 -44.18
CA VAL A 323 -32.17 18.38 -43.39
C VAL A 323 -32.58 19.81 -43.70
N HIS A 324 -33.75 19.96 -44.32
CA HIS A 324 -34.29 21.28 -44.65
C HIS A 324 -34.92 21.95 -43.42
N ARG A 325 -34.97 23.29 -43.42
CA ARG A 325 -35.88 24.06 -42.57
C ARG A 325 -37.29 23.45 -42.56
N GLY A 326 -37.95 23.49 -41.41
CA GLY A 326 -39.32 22.98 -41.22
C GLY A 326 -39.42 21.49 -40.86
N VAL A 327 -38.35 20.69 -41.04
CA VAL A 327 -38.35 19.26 -40.61
C VAL A 327 -38.51 19.12 -39.10
N PHE A 328 -37.78 19.92 -38.31
CA PHE A 328 -37.81 19.91 -36.84
C PHE A 328 -38.73 20.99 -36.23
N GLU A 329 -39.68 21.53 -37.00
CA GLU A 329 -40.57 22.58 -36.51
C GLU A 329 -41.60 22.03 -35.51
N ASN A 330 -41.95 22.84 -34.50
CA ASN A 330 -42.78 22.50 -33.34
C ASN A 330 -42.21 21.44 -32.37
N LEU A 331 -40.98 20.93 -32.58
CA LEU A 331 -40.29 20.00 -31.67
C LEU A 331 -39.69 20.70 -30.42
N ALA A 332 -40.48 21.56 -29.78
CA ALA A 332 -40.03 22.37 -28.63
C ALA A 332 -39.69 21.53 -27.37
N SER A 333 -40.14 20.29 -27.29
CA SER A 333 -39.87 19.35 -26.18
C SER A 333 -38.63 18.47 -26.39
N LEU A 334 -37.98 18.56 -27.56
CA LEU A 334 -36.89 17.67 -27.94
C LEU A 334 -35.63 17.97 -27.10
N THR A 335 -35.14 16.97 -26.36
CA THR A 335 -33.96 17.05 -25.50
C THR A 335 -32.76 16.31 -26.08
N VAL A 336 -32.97 15.28 -26.92
CA VAL A 336 -31.91 14.48 -27.55
C VAL A 336 -32.16 14.31 -29.04
N LEU A 337 -31.17 14.68 -29.86
CA LEU A 337 -31.16 14.51 -31.32
C LEU A 337 -29.84 13.87 -31.77
N ASP A 338 -29.91 12.71 -32.41
CA ASP A 338 -28.75 11.97 -32.91
C ASP A 338 -28.79 11.86 -34.45
N LEU A 339 -27.90 12.62 -35.10
CA LEU A 339 -27.76 12.78 -36.55
C LEU A 339 -26.40 12.26 -37.04
N SER A 340 -25.78 11.37 -36.27
CA SER A 340 -24.44 10.82 -36.52
C SER A 340 -24.41 9.89 -37.74
N GLN A 341 -23.29 9.78 -38.46
CA GLN A 341 -23.08 8.81 -39.55
C GLN A 341 -24.07 8.88 -40.73
N CYS A 342 -24.69 10.03 -40.98
CA CYS A 342 -25.64 10.24 -42.09
C CYS A 342 -24.99 10.76 -43.38
N SER A 343 -23.67 10.98 -43.39
CA SER A 343 -22.92 11.64 -44.48
C SER A 343 -23.23 13.13 -44.70
N PHE A 344 -23.77 13.82 -43.69
CA PHE A 344 -24.00 15.28 -43.75
C PHE A 344 -22.72 16.06 -44.00
N ASN A 345 -22.81 17.12 -44.80
CA ASN A 345 -21.71 18.04 -45.12
C ASN A 345 -22.14 19.50 -44.90
N GLN A 346 -21.32 20.49 -45.24
CA GLN A 346 -21.60 21.90 -44.93
C GLN A 346 -22.84 22.48 -45.66
N SER A 347 -23.32 21.87 -46.76
CA SER A 347 -24.59 22.26 -47.40
C SER A 347 -25.81 21.47 -46.91
N SER A 348 -25.65 20.59 -45.92
CA SER A 348 -26.74 19.74 -45.40
C SER A 348 -27.63 20.43 -44.35
N PHE A 349 -27.21 21.58 -43.82
CA PHE A 349 -27.90 22.34 -42.77
C PHE A 349 -27.90 23.84 -43.10
N ASP A 350 -29.01 24.51 -42.85
CA ASP A 350 -29.14 25.97 -42.91
C ASP A 350 -29.12 26.61 -41.51
N GLN A 351 -28.99 27.94 -41.44
CA GLN A 351 -28.94 28.70 -40.18
C GLN A 351 -30.25 28.69 -39.34
N TYR A 352 -31.29 28.00 -39.81
CA TYR A 352 -32.59 27.87 -39.14
C TYR A 352 -32.95 26.42 -38.83
N THR A 353 -32.14 25.44 -39.24
CA THR A 353 -32.47 24.01 -39.17
C THR A 353 -32.70 23.54 -37.73
N PHE A 354 -31.99 24.14 -36.76
CA PHE A 354 -32.11 23.82 -35.34
C PHE A 354 -32.80 24.93 -34.49
N SER A 355 -33.27 26.03 -35.10
CA SER A 355 -33.63 27.27 -34.37
C SER A 355 -34.75 27.13 -33.34
N ASN A 356 -35.62 26.13 -33.50
CA ASN A 356 -36.82 25.95 -32.68
C ASN A 356 -36.62 24.90 -31.56
N LEU A 357 -35.43 24.29 -31.48
CA LEU A 357 -35.10 23.21 -30.55
C LEU A 357 -34.55 23.74 -29.21
N SER A 358 -35.27 24.67 -28.59
CA SER A 358 -34.78 25.44 -27.43
C SER A 358 -34.56 24.62 -26.14
N GLN A 359 -35.17 23.42 -26.03
CA GLN A 359 -34.95 22.48 -24.93
C GLN A 359 -33.88 21.41 -25.24
N LEU A 360 -33.25 21.45 -26.41
CA LEU A 360 -32.28 20.44 -26.82
C LEU A 360 -31.07 20.47 -25.92
N ASN A 361 -30.82 19.37 -25.23
CA ASN A 361 -29.76 19.20 -24.26
C ASN A 361 -28.53 18.52 -24.87
N THR A 362 -28.76 17.56 -25.77
CA THR A 362 -27.73 16.77 -26.46
C THR A 362 -27.97 16.75 -27.97
N LEU A 363 -26.98 17.20 -28.74
CA LEU A 363 -26.93 17.11 -30.20
C LEU A 363 -25.69 16.33 -30.62
N LYS A 364 -25.88 15.30 -31.44
CA LYS A 364 -24.77 14.51 -32.01
C LYS A 364 -24.80 14.56 -33.54
N LEU A 365 -23.61 14.79 -34.10
CA LEU A 365 -23.34 14.97 -35.52
C LEU A 365 -22.04 14.22 -35.91
N SER A 366 -21.59 13.26 -35.10
CA SER A 366 -20.31 12.59 -35.31
C SER A 366 -20.31 11.57 -36.46
N GLY A 367 -19.14 11.28 -37.03
CA GLY A 367 -19.05 10.35 -38.18
C GLY A 367 -19.64 10.90 -39.48
N ASN A 368 -19.80 12.22 -39.61
CA ASN A 368 -20.30 12.88 -40.81
C ASN A 368 -19.13 13.44 -41.67
N LYS A 369 -19.43 14.33 -42.61
CA LYS A 369 -18.50 14.89 -43.61
C LYS A 369 -18.46 16.42 -43.52
N LEU A 370 -18.61 16.98 -42.32
CA LEU A 370 -18.51 18.41 -42.07
C LEU A 370 -17.04 18.86 -42.23
N ASN A 371 -16.78 19.87 -43.06
CA ASN A 371 -15.43 20.39 -43.33
C ASN A 371 -15.12 21.70 -42.57
N GLY A 372 -16.15 22.41 -42.12
CA GLY A 372 -16.03 23.62 -41.31
C GLY A 372 -17.28 23.83 -40.46
N LEU A 373 -17.17 24.66 -39.43
CA LEU A 373 -18.28 25.08 -38.57
C LEU A 373 -18.61 26.56 -38.83
N PRO A 374 -19.62 26.86 -39.66
CA PRO A 374 -19.99 28.24 -39.98
C PRO A 374 -20.78 28.92 -38.85
N ALA A 375 -20.76 30.25 -38.85
CA ALA A 375 -21.57 31.05 -37.94
C ALA A 375 -23.07 30.74 -38.07
N GLY A 376 -23.75 30.53 -36.94
CA GLY A 376 -25.21 30.51 -36.84
C GLY A 376 -25.93 29.17 -37.04
N TRP A 377 -25.26 28.05 -37.37
CA TRP A 377 -25.91 26.73 -37.39
C TRP A 377 -26.60 26.39 -36.07
N PHE A 378 -25.92 26.64 -34.94
CA PHE A 378 -26.40 26.29 -33.61
C PHE A 378 -27.27 27.37 -32.97
N ASN A 379 -27.84 28.28 -33.76
CA ASN A 379 -28.76 29.30 -33.29
C ASN A 379 -30.00 28.68 -32.63
N GLY A 380 -30.49 29.29 -31.54
CA GLY A 380 -31.67 28.83 -30.80
C GLY A 380 -31.43 27.68 -29.81
N LEU A 381 -30.28 26.99 -29.87
CA LEU A 381 -29.92 25.87 -29.00
C LEU A 381 -29.44 26.31 -27.60
N THR A 382 -30.24 27.13 -26.90
CA THR A 382 -29.84 27.79 -25.65
C THR A 382 -29.60 26.85 -24.47
N ASN A 383 -30.29 25.69 -24.46
CA ASN A 383 -30.21 24.71 -23.37
C ASN A 383 -29.24 23.54 -23.66
N LEU A 384 -28.46 23.64 -24.76
CA LEU A 384 -27.54 22.59 -25.16
C LEU A 384 -26.37 22.49 -24.19
N THR A 385 -26.17 21.29 -23.64
CA THR A 385 -25.07 20.99 -22.71
C THR A 385 -24.03 20.03 -23.30
N HIS A 386 -24.41 19.23 -24.31
CA HIS A 386 -23.55 18.27 -24.99
C HIS A 386 -23.64 18.43 -26.51
N LEU A 387 -22.50 18.68 -27.14
CA LEU A 387 -22.35 18.74 -28.61
C LEU A 387 -21.23 17.80 -29.07
N ASP A 388 -21.59 16.80 -29.87
CA ASP A 388 -20.64 15.87 -30.47
C ASP A 388 -20.49 16.10 -31.98
N LEU A 389 -19.31 16.57 -32.37
CA LEU A 389 -18.86 16.83 -33.74
C LEU A 389 -17.62 15.98 -34.09
N SER A 390 -17.35 14.93 -33.32
CA SER A 390 -16.18 14.06 -33.52
C SER A 390 -16.24 13.26 -34.83
N LEU A 391 -15.11 12.73 -35.28
CA LEU A 391 -15.03 11.87 -36.47
C LEU A 391 -15.63 12.51 -37.73
N ASN A 392 -15.32 13.79 -37.95
CA ASN A 392 -15.71 14.57 -39.13
C ASN A 392 -14.43 14.98 -39.91
N SER A 393 -14.52 15.95 -40.82
CA SER A 393 -13.38 16.49 -41.57
C SER A 393 -13.12 17.96 -41.23
N ILE A 394 -13.56 18.44 -40.06
CA ILE A 394 -13.58 19.87 -39.71
C ILE A 394 -12.15 20.41 -39.69
N SER A 395 -11.86 21.36 -40.57
CA SER A 395 -10.57 22.04 -40.71
C SER A 395 -10.59 23.47 -40.17
N THR A 396 -11.76 24.12 -40.15
CA THR A 396 -11.96 25.48 -39.64
C THR A 396 -13.18 25.60 -38.71
N ILE A 397 -13.11 26.57 -37.79
CA ILE A 397 -14.22 27.02 -36.94
C ILE A 397 -14.34 28.52 -37.18
N GLU A 398 -15.51 29.02 -37.58
CA GLU A 398 -15.73 30.45 -37.78
C GLU A 398 -15.97 31.18 -36.45
N ASP A 399 -15.59 32.45 -36.40
CA ASP A 399 -15.90 33.36 -35.29
C ASP A 399 -17.40 33.33 -34.96
N ASN A 400 -17.72 33.19 -33.67
CA ASN A 400 -19.10 33.11 -33.15
C ASN A 400 -19.90 31.84 -33.56
N ALA A 401 -19.28 30.81 -34.13
CA ALA A 401 -19.95 29.53 -34.47
C ALA A 401 -20.77 28.94 -33.32
N PHE A 402 -20.29 29.07 -32.08
CA PHE A 402 -20.96 28.54 -30.87
C PHE A 402 -21.71 29.60 -30.03
N SER A 403 -21.92 30.82 -30.53
CA SER A 403 -22.40 31.99 -29.75
C SER A 403 -23.75 31.82 -29.02
N SER A 404 -24.63 30.93 -29.49
CA SER A 404 -25.89 30.59 -28.82
C SER A 404 -25.75 29.57 -27.67
N LEU A 405 -24.64 28.83 -27.60
CA LEU A 405 -24.46 27.63 -26.79
C LEU A 405 -24.00 27.92 -25.34
N ARG A 406 -24.64 28.88 -24.68
CA ARG A 406 -24.19 29.46 -23.39
C ARG A 406 -24.16 28.47 -22.22
N LEU A 407 -24.87 27.35 -22.31
CA LEU A 407 -24.90 26.28 -21.30
C LEU A 407 -24.09 25.03 -21.70
N LEU A 408 -23.30 25.10 -22.78
CA LEU A 408 -22.49 23.99 -23.27
C LEU A 408 -21.46 23.57 -22.20
N SER A 409 -21.56 22.33 -21.74
CA SER A 409 -20.68 21.74 -20.73
C SER A 409 -19.65 20.80 -21.36
N THR A 410 -19.98 20.18 -22.49
CA THR A 410 -19.17 19.14 -23.15
C THR A 410 -19.15 19.36 -24.67
N LEU A 411 -17.96 19.49 -25.25
CA LEU A 411 -17.73 19.66 -26.68
C LEU A 411 -16.73 18.63 -27.19
N SER A 412 -17.16 17.78 -28.12
CA SER A 412 -16.31 16.79 -28.78
C SER A 412 -16.01 17.20 -30.22
N LEU A 413 -14.73 17.46 -30.50
CA LEU A 413 -14.16 17.81 -31.80
C LEU A 413 -13.02 16.86 -32.20
N ASN A 414 -12.85 15.74 -31.49
CA ASN A 414 -11.78 14.77 -31.73
C ASN A 414 -11.95 14.00 -33.05
N GLY A 415 -10.85 13.56 -33.66
CA GLY A 415 -10.89 12.88 -34.95
C GLY A 415 -11.36 13.79 -36.09
N ASN A 416 -10.75 14.98 -36.19
CA ASN A 416 -11.05 16.00 -37.21
C ASN A 416 -9.75 16.46 -37.88
N HIS A 417 -9.76 17.59 -38.59
CA HIS A 417 -8.61 18.10 -39.36
C HIS A 417 -8.20 19.52 -38.93
N LEU A 418 -8.51 19.91 -37.69
CA LEU A 418 -8.15 21.22 -37.14
C LEU A 418 -6.61 21.35 -37.07
N VAL A 419 -6.07 22.42 -37.66
CA VAL A 419 -4.63 22.75 -37.65
C VAL A 419 -4.31 23.87 -36.66
N ARG A 420 -5.29 24.74 -36.37
CA ARG A 420 -5.14 25.95 -35.54
C ARG A 420 -6.40 26.16 -34.71
N ILE A 421 -6.25 26.77 -33.54
CA ILE A 421 -7.36 27.32 -32.76
C ILE A 421 -7.16 28.85 -32.68
N GLU A 422 -8.02 29.59 -33.39
CA GLU A 422 -8.01 31.05 -33.48
C GLU A 422 -8.73 31.71 -32.28
N ALA A 423 -8.38 32.95 -31.95
CA ALA A 423 -8.74 33.65 -30.72
C ALA A 423 -10.23 33.65 -30.35
N ASN A 424 -11.14 33.68 -31.32
CA ASN A 424 -12.58 33.76 -31.10
C ASN A 424 -13.31 32.43 -31.30
N ALA A 425 -12.60 31.33 -31.62
CA ALA A 425 -13.19 30.03 -31.96
C ALA A 425 -14.01 29.41 -30.81
N PHE A 426 -13.76 29.82 -29.56
CA PHE A 426 -14.47 29.39 -28.35
C PHE A 426 -15.14 30.56 -27.61
N GLN A 427 -15.52 31.61 -28.33
CA GLN A 427 -16.28 32.73 -27.77
C GLN A 427 -17.65 32.27 -27.21
N ASP A 428 -18.10 32.95 -26.15
CA ASP A 428 -19.38 32.78 -25.44
C ASP A 428 -19.70 31.41 -24.79
N ILE A 429 -18.99 30.32 -25.11
CA ILE A 429 -19.14 29.00 -24.46
C ILE A 429 -18.39 28.88 -23.11
N GLY A 430 -18.45 29.93 -22.28
CA GLY A 430 -17.68 30.02 -21.03
C GLY A 430 -18.05 29.01 -19.93
N ALA A 431 -19.18 28.31 -20.08
CA ALA A 431 -19.63 27.25 -19.17
C ALA A 431 -18.99 25.87 -19.44
N LEU A 432 -18.17 25.74 -20.48
CA LEU A 432 -17.59 24.48 -20.93
C LEU A 432 -16.65 23.88 -19.87
N LYS A 433 -16.87 22.60 -19.55
CA LYS A 433 -16.09 21.82 -18.57
C LYS A 433 -15.18 20.80 -19.23
N SER A 434 -15.64 20.18 -20.32
CA SER A 434 -14.94 19.12 -21.04
C SER A 434 -14.77 19.47 -22.52
N LEU A 435 -13.52 19.49 -22.99
CA LEU A 435 -13.16 19.75 -24.38
C LEU A 435 -12.28 18.62 -24.93
N TYR A 436 -12.78 17.92 -25.95
CA TYR A 436 -12.08 16.81 -26.60
C TYR A 436 -11.63 17.22 -28.01
N LEU A 437 -10.32 17.35 -28.20
CA LEU A 437 -9.66 17.79 -29.43
C LEU A 437 -8.59 16.78 -29.91
N GLN A 438 -8.51 15.60 -29.29
CA GLN A 438 -7.53 14.59 -29.66
C GLN A 438 -7.69 14.08 -31.10
N GLU A 439 -6.62 13.59 -31.71
CA GLU A 439 -6.64 13.09 -33.10
C GLU A 439 -7.07 14.18 -34.10
N ASN A 440 -6.43 15.34 -33.99
CA ASN A 440 -6.48 16.42 -34.97
C ASN A 440 -5.06 16.68 -35.51
N GLN A 441 -4.82 17.83 -36.15
CA GLN A 441 -3.53 18.23 -36.68
C GLN A 441 -3.04 19.54 -36.03
N ILE A 442 -3.47 19.84 -34.80
CA ILE A 442 -3.32 21.16 -34.18
C ILE A 442 -1.84 21.43 -33.89
N GLU A 443 -1.32 22.49 -34.49
CA GLU A 443 0.05 22.98 -34.32
C GLU A 443 0.09 24.19 -33.37
N VAL A 444 -0.92 25.07 -33.42
CA VAL A 444 -0.99 26.32 -32.66
C VAL A 444 -2.37 26.50 -32.01
N ILE A 445 -2.38 26.94 -30.75
CA ILE A 445 -3.57 27.39 -30.00
C ILE A 445 -3.29 28.83 -29.53
N GLN A 446 -4.12 29.79 -29.95
CA GLN A 446 -4.03 31.16 -29.44
C GLN A 446 -4.57 31.20 -27.99
N ALA A 447 -3.82 31.80 -27.07
CA ALA A 447 -4.16 31.82 -25.65
C ALA A 447 -5.49 32.55 -25.37
N GLU A 448 -5.85 33.47 -26.25
CA GLU A 448 -7.09 34.24 -26.23
C GLU A 448 -8.32 33.33 -26.37
N ALA A 449 -8.27 32.28 -27.21
CA ALA A 449 -9.35 31.30 -27.34
C ALA A 449 -9.62 30.58 -26.01
N MET A 450 -8.56 30.25 -25.29
CA MET A 450 -8.63 29.56 -24.00
C MET A 450 -9.10 30.49 -22.87
N ARG A 451 -8.96 31.82 -23.01
CA ARG A 451 -9.38 32.84 -22.04
C ARG A 451 -10.89 32.84 -21.75
N HIS A 452 -11.70 32.38 -22.71
CA HIS A 452 -13.15 32.27 -22.57
C HIS A 452 -13.57 31.06 -21.71
N LEU A 453 -12.81 29.97 -21.73
CA LEU A 453 -13.14 28.66 -21.16
C LEU A 453 -12.82 28.56 -19.65
N LYS A 454 -13.41 29.45 -18.84
CA LYS A 454 -13.09 29.61 -17.41
C LYS A 454 -13.50 28.43 -16.53
N GLU A 455 -14.55 27.71 -16.90
CA GLU A 455 -15.06 26.55 -16.16
C GLU A 455 -14.44 25.19 -16.57
N LEU A 456 -13.42 25.23 -17.45
CA LEU A 456 -12.82 24.03 -18.03
C LEU A 456 -12.06 23.21 -16.98
N THR A 457 -12.48 21.96 -16.76
CA THR A 457 -11.84 21.00 -15.84
C THR A 457 -11.11 19.88 -16.59
N THR A 458 -11.56 19.50 -17.78
CA THR A 458 -10.94 18.44 -18.60
C THR A 458 -10.66 18.93 -20.01
N ILE A 459 -9.40 18.82 -20.44
CA ILE A 459 -9.00 19.04 -21.83
C ILE A 459 -8.18 17.85 -22.35
N ASN A 460 -8.53 17.35 -23.53
CA ASN A 460 -7.77 16.32 -24.23
C ASN A 460 -7.31 16.84 -25.59
N LEU A 461 -6.00 16.98 -25.74
CA LEU A 461 -5.28 17.44 -26.92
C LEU A 461 -4.31 16.37 -27.44
N ALA A 462 -4.46 15.11 -27.01
CA ALA A 462 -3.58 14.03 -27.40
C ALA A 462 -3.54 13.79 -28.92
N ARG A 463 -2.44 13.23 -29.45
CA ARG A 463 -2.30 12.92 -30.89
C ARG A 463 -2.55 14.16 -31.78
N ASN A 464 -1.78 15.20 -31.54
CA ASN A 464 -1.75 16.46 -32.31
C ASN A 464 -0.29 16.81 -32.67
N ARG A 465 0.01 18.07 -33.01
CA ARG A 465 1.36 18.56 -33.38
C ARG A 465 1.83 19.70 -32.49
N LEU A 466 1.28 19.83 -31.28
CA LEU A 466 1.53 20.96 -30.39
C LEU A 466 2.98 20.99 -29.89
N LYS A 467 3.59 22.18 -29.93
CA LYS A 467 4.91 22.47 -29.34
C LYS A 467 4.86 23.40 -28.14
N PHE A 468 3.91 24.36 -28.17
CA PHE A 468 3.86 25.54 -27.28
C PHE A 468 5.11 26.45 -27.34
N ASP A 469 5.89 26.35 -28.42
CA ASP A 469 7.09 27.17 -28.70
C ASP A 469 6.81 28.68 -28.85
N GLN A 470 5.58 29.06 -29.18
CA GLN A 470 5.10 30.46 -29.15
C GLN A 470 4.65 30.95 -27.75
N GLY A 471 4.91 30.18 -26.69
CA GLY A 471 4.60 30.56 -25.31
C GLY A 471 5.34 31.83 -24.88
N LEU A 472 4.62 32.77 -24.25
CA LEU A 472 5.20 34.03 -23.78
C LEU A 472 6.23 33.77 -22.68
N THR A 473 7.51 34.02 -22.98
CA THR A 473 8.61 34.02 -22.01
C THR A 473 8.48 35.22 -21.10
N LEU A 474 8.28 34.98 -19.80
CA LEU A 474 8.29 36.03 -18.79
C LEU A 474 9.71 36.36 -18.34
N ASN A 475 9.92 37.56 -17.80
CA ASN A 475 11.18 37.97 -17.19
C ASN A 475 11.55 36.97 -16.07
N GLY A 476 12.63 36.21 -16.28
CA GLY A 476 12.97 35.03 -15.47
C GLY A 476 13.04 33.71 -16.24
N GLY A 477 12.72 33.71 -17.55
CA GLY A 477 12.96 32.59 -18.47
C GLY A 477 11.83 31.56 -18.60
N TRP A 478 10.89 31.55 -17.66
CA TRP A 478 9.77 30.61 -17.65
C TRP A 478 8.77 30.88 -18.79
N LYS A 479 8.38 29.82 -19.49
CA LYS A 479 7.34 29.83 -20.53
C LYS A 479 5.95 29.71 -19.89
N GLN A 480 4.94 30.29 -20.53
CA GLN A 480 3.51 30.04 -20.25
C GLN A 480 2.85 29.29 -21.42
N SER A 481 2.04 28.29 -21.11
CA SER A 481 1.22 27.56 -22.08
C SER A 481 -0.03 28.37 -22.48
N PRO A 482 -0.69 28.04 -23.61
CA PRO A 482 -1.98 28.63 -23.96
C PRO A 482 -3.08 28.42 -22.91
N LEU A 483 -2.92 27.44 -22.00
CA LEU A 483 -3.90 27.07 -20.96
C LEU A 483 -3.85 27.97 -19.71
N ARG A 484 -2.99 28.98 -19.68
CA ARG A 484 -2.72 29.87 -18.52
C ARG A 484 -3.93 30.54 -17.87
N TYR A 485 -5.07 30.61 -18.57
CA TYR A 485 -6.31 31.19 -18.05
C TYR A 485 -7.24 30.17 -17.38
N ASN A 486 -7.00 28.87 -17.57
CA ASN A 486 -7.92 27.78 -17.24
C ASN A 486 -7.57 27.16 -15.88
N LEU A 487 -7.53 28.00 -14.83
CA LEU A 487 -7.05 27.62 -13.48
C LEU A 487 -7.87 26.52 -12.77
N LYS A 488 -9.02 26.13 -13.34
CA LYS A 488 -9.89 25.03 -12.86
C LYS A 488 -9.54 23.66 -13.46
N LEU A 489 -8.55 23.56 -14.35
CA LEU A 489 -8.15 22.29 -14.97
C LEU A 489 -7.75 21.24 -13.92
N GLU A 490 -8.44 20.10 -13.98
CA GLU A 490 -8.20 18.88 -13.21
C GLU A 490 -7.42 17.85 -14.03
N LYS A 491 -7.66 17.80 -15.36
CA LYS A 491 -7.14 16.78 -16.27
C LYS A 491 -6.71 17.39 -17.59
N ILE A 492 -5.44 17.19 -17.92
CA ILE A 492 -4.80 17.66 -19.15
C ILE A 492 -4.16 16.45 -19.82
N ASP A 493 -4.61 16.09 -21.01
CA ASP A 493 -3.91 15.12 -21.86
C ASP A 493 -3.29 15.82 -23.07
N LEU A 494 -1.97 15.77 -23.15
CA LEU A 494 -1.12 16.33 -24.20
C LEU A 494 -0.23 15.23 -24.80
N SER A 495 -0.54 13.95 -24.57
CA SER A 495 0.29 12.84 -25.05
C SER A 495 0.36 12.77 -26.58
N ARG A 496 1.47 12.28 -27.14
CA ARG A 496 1.67 12.17 -28.61
C ARG A 496 1.57 13.54 -29.30
N ASN A 497 2.38 14.48 -28.83
CA ASN A 497 2.59 15.82 -29.39
C ASN A 497 4.09 16.07 -29.59
N GLN A 498 4.52 17.34 -29.67
CA GLN A 498 5.91 17.78 -29.91
C GLN A 498 6.40 18.71 -28.78
N ILE A 499 5.91 18.51 -27.55
CA ILE A 499 6.24 19.36 -26.39
C ILE A 499 7.61 18.97 -25.83
N ALA A 500 8.43 19.97 -25.49
CA ALA A 500 9.79 19.76 -24.97
C ALA A 500 10.01 20.24 -23.53
N ASP A 501 9.13 21.08 -22.97
CA ASP A 501 9.31 21.76 -21.68
C ASP A 501 8.15 21.49 -20.70
N LEU A 502 8.38 21.73 -19.40
CA LEU A 502 7.32 21.97 -18.42
C LEU A 502 6.91 23.45 -18.40
N TYR A 503 5.62 23.74 -18.20
CA TYR A 503 5.09 25.12 -18.29
C TYR A 503 4.65 25.68 -16.93
N SER A 504 5.01 26.95 -16.68
CA SER A 504 4.89 27.57 -15.35
C SER A 504 3.45 27.71 -14.85
N ASP A 505 2.48 27.91 -15.73
CA ASP A 505 1.06 28.06 -15.40
C ASP A 505 0.42 26.80 -14.80
N TRP A 506 0.97 25.61 -15.05
CA TRP A 506 0.49 24.37 -14.46
C TRP A 506 0.67 24.34 -12.92
N SER A 507 1.63 25.09 -12.38
CA SER A 507 1.77 25.31 -10.92
C SER A 507 0.57 26.05 -10.31
N SER A 508 -0.12 26.86 -11.10
CA SER A 508 -1.26 27.67 -10.66
C SER A 508 -2.61 26.91 -10.76
N MET A 509 -2.63 25.77 -11.44
CA MET A 509 -3.81 24.91 -11.61
C MET A 509 -4.02 24.04 -10.37
N LYS A 510 -4.56 24.65 -9.30
CA LYS A 510 -4.70 24.03 -7.97
C LYS A 510 -5.47 22.70 -7.97
N SER A 511 -6.40 22.51 -8.91
CA SER A 511 -7.19 21.29 -9.04
C SER A 511 -6.50 20.16 -9.81
N LEU A 512 -5.35 20.41 -10.44
CA LEU A 512 -4.71 19.48 -11.37
C LEU A 512 -4.38 18.14 -10.72
N SER A 513 -4.84 17.07 -11.38
CA SER A 513 -4.77 15.68 -10.90
C SER A 513 -4.18 14.71 -11.93
N LEU A 514 -4.27 15.06 -13.22
CA LEU A 514 -3.67 14.34 -14.33
C LEU A 514 -3.02 15.32 -15.29
N LEU A 515 -1.72 15.13 -15.54
CA LEU A 515 -0.97 15.78 -16.62
C LEU A 515 -0.28 14.68 -17.43
N ASN A 516 -0.87 14.31 -18.55
CA ASN A 516 -0.33 13.29 -19.44
C ASN A 516 0.51 13.94 -20.55
N LEU A 517 1.83 13.73 -20.52
CA LEU A 517 2.82 14.20 -21.49
C LEU A 517 3.55 13.02 -22.16
N ALA A 518 3.02 11.79 -22.10
CA ALA A 518 3.65 10.62 -22.70
C ALA A 518 3.84 10.76 -24.23
N HIS A 519 4.90 10.18 -24.78
CA HIS A 519 5.24 10.27 -26.22
C HIS A 519 5.38 11.72 -26.73
N ASN A 520 6.13 12.57 -26.02
CA ASN A 520 6.49 13.92 -26.47
C ASN A 520 8.01 14.00 -26.78
N GLN A 521 8.58 15.20 -26.81
CA GLN A 521 9.96 15.49 -27.20
C GLN A 521 10.80 16.08 -26.05
N MET A 522 10.40 15.84 -24.79
CA MET A 522 11.17 16.30 -23.63
C MET A 522 12.52 15.59 -23.55
N THR A 523 13.61 16.34 -23.38
CA THR A 523 15.00 15.83 -23.38
C THR A 523 15.67 15.85 -22.00
N SER A 524 15.12 16.61 -21.04
CA SER A 524 15.63 16.73 -19.68
C SER A 524 14.53 16.86 -18.64
N LEU A 525 14.86 16.61 -17.36
CA LEU A 525 13.98 16.84 -16.21
C LEU A 525 14.76 17.42 -15.02
N ASP A 526 14.42 18.63 -14.61
CA ASP A 526 14.95 19.30 -13.40
C ASP A 526 13.96 19.16 -12.23
N PHE A 527 14.44 18.68 -11.08
CA PHE A 527 13.64 18.55 -9.86
C PHE A 527 13.03 19.88 -9.40
N LYS A 528 13.67 21.03 -9.67
CA LYS A 528 13.15 22.36 -9.35
C LYS A 528 11.86 22.64 -10.12
N GLU A 529 11.81 22.35 -11.43
CA GLU A 529 10.59 22.47 -12.23
C GLU A 529 9.49 21.51 -11.73
N LEU A 530 9.87 20.26 -11.43
CA LEU A 530 8.98 19.25 -10.87
C LEU A 530 8.42 19.66 -9.49
N SER A 531 9.22 20.33 -8.65
CA SER A 531 8.80 20.81 -7.32
C SER A 531 7.78 21.96 -7.40
N ASN A 532 7.92 22.83 -8.40
CA ASN A 532 7.00 23.95 -8.64
C ASN A 532 5.57 23.46 -8.99
N LEU A 533 5.42 22.25 -9.54
CA LEU A 533 4.11 21.62 -9.73
C LEU A 533 3.52 21.21 -8.37
N SER A 534 2.80 22.13 -7.73
CA SER A 534 2.20 21.96 -6.41
C SER A 534 0.67 22.19 -6.39
N PRO A 535 -0.11 21.29 -7.03
CA PRO A 535 -1.56 21.27 -6.90
C PRO A 535 -2.00 20.85 -5.49
N GLN A 536 -3.28 21.07 -5.20
CA GLN A 536 -3.95 20.72 -3.94
C GLN A 536 -4.56 19.30 -3.97
N ASN A 537 -4.45 18.61 -5.10
CA ASN A 537 -4.92 17.25 -5.35
C ASN A 537 -3.74 16.27 -5.51
N ASN A 538 -4.02 14.97 -5.47
CA ASN A 538 -3.06 13.96 -5.89
C ASN A 538 -2.82 14.13 -7.40
N LEU A 539 -1.56 14.11 -7.84
CA LEU A 539 -1.17 14.38 -9.22
C LEU A 539 -0.45 13.17 -9.83
N PHE A 540 -0.95 12.69 -10.96
CA PHE A 540 -0.22 11.78 -11.84
C PHE A 540 0.36 12.55 -13.04
N LEU A 541 1.69 12.49 -13.19
CA LEU A 541 2.46 13.07 -14.28
C LEU A 541 3.04 11.94 -15.14
N ASP A 542 2.56 11.80 -16.37
CA ASP A 542 3.03 10.77 -17.31
C ASP A 542 4.09 11.36 -18.25
N LEU A 543 5.35 10.94 -18.11
CA LEU A 543 6.49 11.36 -18.93
C LEU A 543 7.06 10.19 -19.77
N ARG A 544 6.34 9.07 -19.85
CA ARG A 544 6.79 7.87 -20.55
C ARG A 544 7.06 8.10 -22.02
N ASN A 545 8.00 7.34 -22.60
CA ASN A 545 8.30 7.38 -24.03
C ASN A 545 8.65 8.79 -24.56
N ASN A 546 9.24 9.66 -23.73
CA ASN A 546 9.89 10.90 -24.17
C ASN A 546 11.36 10.61 -24.58
N GLN A 547 12.18 11.65 -24.69
CA GLN A 547 13.59 11.58 -25.03
C GLN A 547 14.48 11.99 -23.84
N ILE A 548 13.98 11.83 -22.60
CA ILE A 548 14.63 12.34 -21.38
C ILE A 548 15.95 11.59 -21.16
N ALA A 549 17.04 12.26 -21.53
CA ALA A 549 18.40 11.76 -21.46
C ALA A 549 19.11 12.28 -20.21
N HIS A 550 18.86 13.54 -19.82
CA HIS A 550 19.52 14.20 -18.69
C HIS A 550 18.53 14.49 -17.55
N VAL A 551 18.96 14.29 -16.31
CA VAL A 551 18.14 14.54 -15.11
C VAL A 551 18.98 15.31 -14.09
N ASP A 552 18.38 16.32 -13.47
CA ASP A 552 18.99 17.06 -12.35
C ASP A 552 18.11 16.92 -11.10
N PHE A 553 18.72 16.34 -10.07
CA PHE A 553 18.12 16.11 -8.75
C PHE A 553 19.03 16.62 -7.62
N GLU A 554 20.10 17.37 -7.92
CA GLU A 554 21.06 17.85 -6.90
C GLU A 554 20.37 18.74 -5.85
N LEU A 555 19.48 19.62 -6.30
CA LEU A 555 18.69 20.51 -5.45
C LEU A 555 17.54 19.83 -4.70
N ALA A 556 17.31 18.52 -4.87
CA ALA A 556 16.20 17.83 -4.22
C ALA A 556 16.27 17.91 -2.68
N LYS A 557 17.49 17.87 -2.11
CA LYS A 557 17.69 17.95 -0.66
C LYS A 557 17.39 19.34 -0.06
N SER A 558 17.73 20.41 -0.77
CA SER A 558 17.45 21.77 -0.31
C SER A 558 15.99 22.15 -0.50
N ILE A 559 15.35 21.70 -1.58
CA ILE A 559 13.95 22.04 -1.90
C ILE A 559 12.97 21.17 -1.09
N ASP A 560 13.11 19.85 -1.11
CA ASP A 560 12.14 18.92 -0.50
C ASP A 560 12.30 18.80 1.02
N GLY A 561 13.53 19.03 1.53
CA GLY A 561 13.85 18.93 2.96
C GLY A 561 13.44 20.15 3.81
N GLN A 562 13.26 21.35 3.21
CA GLN A 562 13.05 22.60 3.95
C GLN A 562 11.59 22.90 4.36
N SER A 563 10.62 22.08 3.96
CA SER A 563 9.19 22.33 4.22
C SER A 563 8.81 22.12 5.71
N ILE A 564 8.88 23.16 6.55
CA ILE A 564 8.72 23.03 8.01
C ILE A 564 7.29 22.61 8.46
N ASP A 565 6.26 22.83 7.64
CA ASP A 565 4.85 22.62 8.02
C ASP A 565 4.38 21.15 8.02
N GLY A 566 4.69 20.43 9.11
CA GLY A 566 4.23 19.05 9.39
C GLY A 566 2.72 18.91 9.70
N LYS A 567 1.84 19.61 8.97
CA LYS A 567 0.37 19.56 9.15
C LYS A 567 -0.45 19.46 7.86
N ALA A 568 0.14 19.62 6.68
CA ALA A 568 -0.57 19.35 5.43
C ALA A 568 -0.66 17.83 5.19
N PRO A 569 -1.84 17.27 4.81
CA PRO A 569 -1.92 15.87 4.38
C PRO A 569 -1.11 15.71 3.08
N ILE A 570 -0.18 14.76 3.07
CA ILE A 570 0.70 14.51 1.91
C ILE A 570 -0.16 13.99 0.76
N LYS A 571 -0.48 14.89 -0.18
CA LYS A 571 -1.12 14.54 -1.46
C LYS A 571 -0.12 13.74 -2.28
N GLU A 572 -0.57 12.61 -2.83
CA GLU A 572 0.33 11.76 -3.60
C GLU A 572 0.63 12.42 -4.95
N LYS A 573 1.86 12.91 -5.10
CA LYS A 573 2.41 13.26 -6.41
C LYS A 573 3.17 12.05 -6.95
N THR A 574 2.94 11.71 -8.21
CA THR A 574 3.46 10.52 -8.88
C THR A 574 3.96 10.88 -10.27
N VAL A 575 5.13 10.37 -10.64
CA VAL A 575 5.71 10.58 -11.98
C VAL A 575 6.18 9.26 -12.58
N ASP A 576 5.77 8.99 -13.82
CA ASP A 576 6.12 7.78 -14.57
C ASP A 576 7.09 8.14 -15.71
N LEU A 577 8.28 7.51 -15.70
CA LEU A 577 9.39 7.80 -16.62
C LEU A 577 9.80 6.57 -17.45
N ASP A 578 9.03 5.48 -17.43
CA ASP A 578 9.31 4.26 -18.21
C ASP A 578 9.64 4.57 -19.69
N LYS A 579 10.68 3.91 -20.22
CA LYS A 579 11.15 4.03 -21.61
C LYS A 579 11.61 5.43 -22.05
N ASN A 580 12.41 6.09 -21.21
CA ASN A 580 13.23 7.25 -21.61
C ASN A 580 14.71 6.81 -21.78
N PRO A 581 15.47 7.40 -22.72
CA PRO A 581 16.85 7.02 -23.04
C PRO A 581 17.88 7.61 -22.05
N LEU A 582 17.77 7.23 -20.78
CA LEU A 582 18.49 7.89 -19.68
C LEU A 582 20.02 7.73 -19.78
N VAL A 583 20.74 8.84 -19.62
CA VAL A 583 22.20 8.87 -19.44
C VAL A 583 22.50 8.75 -17.94
N CYS A 584 23.01 7.61 -17.52
CA CYS A 584 23.38 7.31 -16.13
C CYS A 584 24.77 7.85 -15.79
N ASP A 585 24.93 9.17 -15.90
CA ASP A 585 26.13 9.91 -15.51
C ASP A 585 26.10 10.34 -14.03
N CYS A 586 27.03 11.21 -13.61
CA CYS A 586 27.08 11.74 -12.25
C CYS A 586 25.82 12.52 -11.80
N ASN A 587 25.01 13.06 -12.72
CA ASN A 587 23.80 13.81 -12.37
C ASN A 587 22.65 12.84 -12.01
N ALA A 588 22.56 11.72 -12.75
CA ALA A 588 21.60 10.65 -12.51
C ALA A 588 21.76 9.96 -11.13
N TYR A 589 22.96 10.04 -10.51
CA TYR A 589 23.20 9.57 -9.14
C TYR A 589 22.22 10.16 -8.12
N PHE A 590 21.95 11.47 -8.17
CA PHE A 590 21.05 12.12 -7.22
C PHE A 590 19.60 11.64 -7.38
N MET A 591 19.20 11.33 -8.62
CA MET A 591 17.90 10.72 -8.91
C MET A 591 17.84 9.27 -8.42
N ALA A 592 18.91 8.48 -8.57
CA ALA A 592 18.99 7.13 -8.02
C ALA A 592 18.83 7.13 -6.49
N GLN A 593 19.57 8.01 -5.78
CA GLN A 593 19.40 8.18 -4.33
C GLN A 593 17.99 8.63 -3.92
N TYR A 594 17.32 9.42 -4.78
CA TYR A 594 15.95 9.88 -4.55
C TYR A 594 14.92 8.76 -4.74
N ILE A 595 15.15 7.82 -5.67
CA ILE A 595 14.30 6.65 -5.90
C ILE A 595 14.46 5.63 -4.75
N ASP A 596 15.70 5.30 -4.41
CA ASP A 596 16.03 4.25 -3.43
C ASP A 596 15.92 4.71 -1.96
N GLN A 597 15.37 5.91 -1.74
CA GLN A 597 15.15 6.52 -0.41
C GLN A 597 16.42 6.63 0.45
N SER A 598 17.59 6.66 -0.20
CA SER A 598 18.90 6.68 0.45
C SER A 598 19.47 8.10 0.65
N ASN A 599 18.67 9.15 0.41
CA ASN A 599 19.09 10.55 0.53
C ASN A 599 18.62 11.16 1.88
N PRO A 600 19.46 11.19 2.93
CA PRO A 600 19.02 11.59 4.27
C PRO A 600 18.63 13.07 4.33
N GLY A 601 17.37 13.33 4.68
CA GLY A 601 16.77 14.67 4.80
C GLY A 601 15.81 15.05 3.67
N VAL A 602 15.66 14.20 2.65
CA VAL A 602 14.63 14.33 1.60
C VAL A 602 13.29 13.77 2.10
N ARG A 603 12.16 14.30 1.61
CA ARG A 603 10.80 13.82 1.97
C ARG A 603 10.20 12.85 0.98
N HIS A 604 10.75 12.78 -0.22
CA HIS A 604 10.26 11.98 -1.35
C HIS A 604 8.82 12.37 -1.72
N SER A 605 8.55 13.69 -1.75
CA SER A 605 7.22 14.24 -2.06
C SER A 605 6.69 13.86 -3.45
N TRP A 606 7.59 13.48 -4.36
CA TRP A 606 7.28 12.85 -5.64
C TRP A 606 7.62 11.36 -5.61
N LYS A 607 6.61 10.50 -5.80
CA LYS A 607 6.81 9.07 -6.03
C LYS A 607 7.17 8.84 -7.49
N ILE A 608 8.44 8.58 -7.77
CA ILE A 608 8.91 8.16 -9.09
C ILE A 608 8.62 6.66 -9.25
N ASN A 609 7.98 6.25 -10.34
CA ASN A 609 7.81 4.83 -10.68
C ASN A 609 9.00 4.34 -11.55
N PRO A 610 9.86 3.43 -11.08
CA PRO A 610 11.09 3.04 -11.78
C PRO A 610 10.94 1.75 -12.62
N THR A 611 9.72 1.23 -12.81
CA THR A 611 9.48 -0.16 -13.27
C THR A 611 10.23 -0.59 -14.52
N LYS A 612 10.47 0.31 -15.47
CA LYS A 612 11.23 0.12 -16.71
C LYS A 612 12.05 1.38 -17.03
N LEU A 613 12.61 2.00 -16.00
CA LEU A 613 13.58 3.08 -16.11
C LEU A 613 15.00 2.47 -16.12
N THR A 614 15.55 2.31 -17.32
CA THR A 614 16.88 1.74 -17.56
C THR A 614 17.82 2.78 -18.16
N CYS A 615 19.11 2.65 -17.85
CA CYS A 615 20.17 3.38 -18.52
C CYS A 615 20.25 2.98 -19.99
N GLU A 616 20.37 3.96 -20.88
CA GLU A 616 20.74 3.78 -22.30
C GLU A 616 22.25 4.06 -22.49
N GLN A 617 22.78 5.00 -21.73
CA GLN A 617 24.21 5.37 -21.72
C GLN A 617 24.75 5.51 -20.29
N PRO A 618 26.08 5.42 -20.06
CA PRO A 618 27.10 4.94 -21.00
C PRO A 618 26.89 3.46 -21.38
N ALA A 619 27.51 3.00 -22.48
CA ALA A 619 27.31 1.65 -23.00
C ALA A 619 27.68 0.51 -22.01
N SER A 620 28.52 0.80 -21.01
CA SER A 620 28.85 -0.11 -19.90
C SER A 620 27.73 -0.31 -18.88
N LEU A 621 26.71 0.56 -18.87
CA LEU A 621 25.54 0.50 -18.00
C LEU A 621 24.23 0.24 -18.77
N ALA A 622 24.28 0.19 -20.10
CA ALA A 622 23.10 0.06 -20.95
C ALA A 622 22.23 -1.16 -20.59
N GLY A 623 20.92 -0.94 -20.46
CA GLY A 623 19.93 -1.96 -20.06
C GLY A 623 19.85 -2.24 -18.56
N LEU A 624 20.74 -1.69 -17.72
CA LEU A 624 20.60 -1.78 -16.26
C LEU A 624 19.51 -0.82 -15.77
N ALA A 625 18.72 -1.24 -14.78
CA ALA A 625 17.79 -0.35 -14.08
C ALA A 625 18.57 0.66 -13.22
N LEU A 626 18.12 1.92 -13.15
CA LEU A 626 18.85 3.01 -12.49
C LEU A 626 19.23 2.68 -11.03
N SER A 627 18.32 2.09 -10.25
CA SER A 627 18.52 1.63 -8.86
C SER A 627 19.38 0.36 -8.70
N LYS A 628 19.96 -0.16 -9.79
CA LYS A 628 20.89 -1.30 -9.78
C LYS A 628 22.31 -0.93 -10.22
N VAL A 629 22.55 0.32 -10.61
CA VAL A 629 23.88 0.84 -10.93
C VAL A 629 24.64 1.05 -9.62
N ASN A 630 25.92 0.65 -9.57
CA ASN A 630 26.73 0.88 -8.38
C ASN A 630 27.03 2.39 -8.24
N PRO A 631 26.84 3.01 -7.06
CA PRO A 631 27.19 4.40 -6.78
C PRO A 631 28.54 4.90 -7.32
N SER A 632 29.56 4.05 -7.40
CA SER A 632 30.90 4.43 -7.91
C SER A 632 31.01 4.51 -9.43
N GLN A 633 30.02 3.99 -10.18
CA GLN A 633 29.97 3.96 -11.65
C GLN A 633 29.31 5.21 -12.27
N PHE A 634 28.58 6.02 -11.47
CA PHE A 634 27.99 7.27 -11.93
C PHE A 634 29.08 8.34 -12.09
N LEU A 635 29.59 8.47 -13.32
CA LEU A 635 30.69 9.36 -13.68
C LEU A 635 30.26 10.34 -14.78
N CYS A 636 30.55 11.63 -14.60
CA CYS A 636 30.50 12.61 -15.71
C CYS A 636 31.91 12.92 -16.18
N ASN A 637 32.20 12.72 -17.47
CA ASN A 637 33.38 13.32 -18.09
C ASN A 637 33.20 14.84 -18.22
N ARG A 638 34.25 15.63 -17.97
CA ARG A 638 34.23 17.10 -18.05
C ARG A 638 35.30 17.65 -19.02
N THR A 639 35.49 17.00 -20.17
CA THR A 639 36.34 17.48 -21.30
C THR A 639 35.87 18.85 -21.84
N ASN A 640 36.33 19.96 -21.26
CA ASN A 640 36.12 21.29 -21.86
C ASN A 640 37.19 22.35 -21.56
N GLU A 641 38.27 22.00 -20.84
CA GLU A 641 39.44 22.89 -20.73
C GLU A 641 40.42 22.63 -21.88
N LYS A 642 40.51 23.58 -22.82
CA LYS A 642 41.32 23.51 -24.07
C LYS A 642 42.84 23.32 -23.91
N PHE A 643 43.33 23.15 -22.68
CA PHE A 643 44.75 23.12 -22.33
C PHE A 643 45.13 21.99 -21.35
N TRP A 644 44.19 21.11 -20.99
CA TRP A 644 44.48 19.99 -20.09
C TRP A 644 44.78 18.69 -20.88
N PRO A 645 45.87 17.96 -20.58
CA PRO A 645 46.30 16.80 -21.38
C PRO A 645 45.60 15.47 -21.03
N CYS A 646 44.88 15.43 -19.91
CA CYS A 646 44.25 14.23 -19.37
C CYS A 646 42.73 14.27 -19.50
N GLU A 647 42.08 13.13 -19.34
CA GLU A 647 40.63 13.11 -19.10
C GLU A 647 40.35 13.29 -17.60
N TRP A 648 39.17 13.80 -17.25
CA TRP A 648 38.77 13.85 -15.84
C TRP A 648 37.27 13.69 -15.64
N TYR A 649 36.93 13.03 -14.54
CA TYR A 649 35.59 12.56 -14.24
C TYR A 649 35.16 12.99 -12.83
N VAL A 650 33.91 13.43 -12.70
CA VAL A 650 33.27 13.71 -11.40
C VAL A 650 32.58 12.44 -10.90
N ARG A 651 32.90 11.99 -9.69
CA ARG A 651 32.19 10.93 -8.96
C ARG A 651 31.52 11.54 -7.71
N PRO A 652 30.17 11.58 -7.61
CA PRO A 652 29.49 12.25 -6.49
C PRO A 652 29.54 11.48 -5.16
N VAL A 653 29.49 10.14 -5.19
CA VAL A 653 29.27 9.31 -3.97
C VAL A 653 30.32 9.54 -2.87
N ASP A 654 31.57 9.77 -3.26
CA ASP A 654 32.73 9.98 -2.39
C ASP A 654 33.35 11.38 -2.58
N ARG A 655 32.64 12.29 -3.26
CA ARG A 655 33.07 13.63 -3.69
C ARG A 655 34.47 13.65 -4.32
N THR A 656 34.67 12.82 -5.35
CA THR A 656 35.97 12.66 -6.00
C THR A 656 36.04 13.29 -7.39
N LEU A 657 37.13 13.99 -7.67
CA LEU A 657 37.61 14.29 -9.02
C LEU A 657 38.66 13.24 -9.41
N LEU A 658 38.33 12.40 -10.39
CA LEU A 658 39.21 11.38 -10.95
C LEU A 658 39.93 11.97 -12.17
N PHE A 659 41.25 12.05 -12.15
CA PHE A 659 42.06 12.47 -13.30
C PHE A 659 42.74 11.25 -13.91
N ASP A 660 42.49 10.99 -15.20
CA ASP A 660 43.10 9.88 -15.93
C ASP A 660 44.08 10.38 -16.99
N CYS A 661 45.35 10.32 -16.62
CA CYS A 661 46.51 10.71 -17.41
C CYS A 661 47.30 9.49 -17.92
N GLN A 662 46.72 8.28 -17.90
CA GLN A 662 47.43 7.07 -18.32
C GLN A 662 47.79 7.08 -19.82
N HIS A 663 48.99 6.59 -20.14
CA HIS A 663 49.54 6.52 -21.51
C HIS A 663 49.59 7.87 -22.27
N LYS A 664 49.78 9.01 -21.58
CA LYS A 664 49.83 10.35 -22.18
C LYS A 664 51.25 10.84 -22.54
N ASN A 665 52.27 10.02 -22.31
CA ASN A 665 53.71 10.34 -22.52
C ASN A 665 54.16 11.59 -21.73
N LEU A 666 53.71 11.71 -20.48
CA LEU A 666 54.07 12.82 -19.59
C LEU A 666 55.43 12.58 -18.92
N ASN A 667 56.25 13.63 -18.87
CA ASN A 667 57.54 13.64 -18.15
C ASN A 667 57.46 14.39 -16.81
N GLU A 668 56.42 15.21 -16.63
CA GLU A 668 56.16 16.04 -15.45
C GLU A 668 54.68 15.97 -15.06
N ILE A 669 54.36 16.35 -13.81
CA ILE A 669 52.98 16.35 -13.31
C ILE A 669 52.25 17.60 -13.83
N PRO A 670 51.15 17.46 -14.60
CA PRO A 670 50.49 18.60 -15.27
C PRO A 670 50.13 19.76 -14.33
N THR A 671 50.62 20.95 -14.65
CA THR A 671 50.45 22.15 -13.80
C THR A 671 49.07 22.76 -13.91
N ARG A 672 48.49 23.17 -12.77
CA ARG A 672 47.13 23.75 -12.58
C ARG A 672 45.97 22.75 -12.72
N LEU A 673 45.77 21.92 -11.69
CA LEU A 673 44.54 21.13 -11.59
C LEU A 673 43.29 22.02 -11.47
N PRO A 674 42.18 21.68 -12.16
CA PRO A 674 40.85 22.18 -11.84
C PRO A 674 40.54 21.97 -10.35
N ARG A 675 40.23 23.06 -9.64
CA ARG A 675 39.85 23.02 -8.22
C ARG A 675 38.34 23.16 -8.09
N HIS A 676 37.75 22.25 -7.33
CA HIS A 676 36.38 22.39 -6.84
C HIS A 676 36.42 22.34 -5.31
N GLU A 677 35.78 23.28 -4.65
CA GLU A 677 35.68 23.27 -3.19
C GLU A 677 34.94 22.00 -2.73
N ASP A 678 35.31 21.47 -1.55
CA ASP A 678 34.73 20.26 -0.96
C ASP A 678 34.95 18.90 -1.68
N TYR A 679 35.76 18.83 -2.75
CA TYR A 679 36.11 17.58 -3.44
C TYR A 679 37.55 17.12 -3.16
N GLN A 680 37.76 15.80 -3.09
CA GLN A 680 39.09 15.17 -3.08
C GLN A 680 39.55 14.84 -4.51
N ILE A 681 40.85 14.82 -4.74
CA ILE A 681 41.45 14.51 -6.05
C ILE A 681 42.12 13.14 -6.02
N GLN A 682 41.80 12.31 -7.00
CA GLN A 682 42.44 11.01 -7.27
C GLN A 682 43.08 11.08 -8.66
N MET A 683 44.35 10.72 -8.78
CA MET A 683 45.15 10.96 -9.99
C MET A 683 45.87 9.71 -10.48
N ASN A 684 45.46 9.21 -11.65
CA ASN A 684 46.13 8.15 -12.39
C ASN A 684 47.16 8.75 -13.36
N LEU A 685 48.45 8.63 -13.03
CA LEU A 685 49.58 8.98 -13.91
C LEU A 685 50.34 7.72 -14.36
N SER A 686 49.75 6.54 -14.26
CA SER A 686 50.41 5.29 -14.62
C SER A 686 50.86 5.24 -16.08
N SER A 687 51.90 4.45 -16.36
CA SER A 687 52.43 4.23 -17.72
C SER A 687 52.82 5.53 -18.46
N ASN A 688 53.54 6.42 -17.76
CA ASN A 688 54.17 7.62 -18.31
C ASN A 688 55.71 7.57 -18.08
N SER A 689 56.39 8.70 -17.93
CA SER A 689 57.83 8.76 -17.63
C SER A 689 58.13 9.87 -16.62
N ILE A 690 57.32 9.94 -15.56
CA ILE A 690 57.33 11.03 -14.57
C ILE A 690 58.32 10.74 -13.44
N SER A 691 59.07 11.77 -13.04
CA SER A 691 59.85 11.79 -11.80
C SER A 691 59.31 12.83 -10.82
N ILE A 692 59.40 12.53 -9.52
CA ILE A 692 59.08 13.46 -8.41
C ILE A 692 60.26 14.42 -8.15
N GLY A 693 61.44 14.14 -8.73
CA GLY A 693 62.70 14.83 -8.47
C GLY A 693 62.74 16.29 -8.91
N GLN A 694 63.11 17.16 -7.97
CA GLN A 694 63.28 18.62 -8.06
C GLN A 694 61.98 19.46 -8.10
N ILE A 695 61.81 20.30 -7.07
CA ILE A 695 60.92 21.46 -7.07
C ILE A 695 61.76 22.65 -7.56
N HIS A 696 61.28 23.41 -8.54
CA HIS A 696 61.87 24.72 -8.82
C HIS A 696 61.43 25.70 -7.73
N PRO A 697 62.34 26.44 -7.05
CA PRO A 697 61.98 27.21 -5.86
C PRO A 697 61.00 28.38 -6.07
N ASN A 698 60.57 28.64 -7.31
CA ASN A 698 59.54 29.62 -7.67
C ASN A 698 58.24 29.00 -8.25
N SER A 699 58.11 27.66 -8.32
CA SER A 699 56.92 27.00 -8.88
C SER A 699 55.81 26.84 -7.83
N SER A 700 54.59 27.29 -8.14
CA SER A 700 53.41 27.24 -7.26
C SER A 700 52.75 25.84 -7.21
N ASP A 701 53.55 24.78 -7.24
CA ASP A 701 53.13 23.40 -7.55
C ASP A 701 52.74 22.60 -6.30
N CYS A 702 51.88 23.18 -5.47
CA CYS A 702 51.22 22.46 -4.39
C CYS A 702 49.83 21.99 -4.85
N TYR A 703 49.57 20.71 -4.65
CA TYR A 703 48.35 20.01 -5.01
C TYR A 703 47.65 19.53 -3.72
N PRO A 704 47.14 20.45 -2.88
CA PRO A 704 46.77 20.16 -1.50
C PRO A 704 45.56 19.23 -1.36
N ASP A 705 44.84 18.93 -2.44
CA ASP A 705 43.59 18.16 -2.42
C ASP A 705 43.72 16.74 -2.99
N VAL A 706 44.94 16.36 -3.44
CA VAL A 706 45.23 14.99 -3.91
C VAL A 706 45.33 14.03 -2.73
N THR A 707 44.49 12.99 -2.75
CA THR A 707 44.45 11.92 -1.74
C THR A 707 45.06 10.63 -2.26
N TRP A 708 44.75 10.20 -3.50
CA TRP A 708 45.39 9.06 -4.15
C TRP A 708 46.19 9.50 -5.39
N LEU A 709 47.42 8.99 -5.49
CA LEU A 709 48.34 9.17 -6.61
C LEU A 709 48.82 7.80 -7.11
N ASP A 710 48.68 7.53 -8.40
CA ASP A 710 49.20 6.32 -9.06
C ASP A 710 50.32 6.69 -10.03
N LEU A 711 51.53 6.20 -9.75
CA LEU A 711 52.74 6.34 -10.56
C LEU A 711 53.29 4.96 -10.96
N SER A 712 52.42 3.95 -11.08
CA SER A 712 52.81 2.63 -11.56
C SER A 712 53.33 2.69 -13.00
N HIS A 713 54.17 1.72 -13.40
CA HIS A 713 54.67 1.58 -14.78
C HIS A 713 55.39 2.82 -15.36
N ASN A 714 55.93 3.73 -14.53
CA ASN A 714 56.62 4.95 -14.97
C ASN A 714 58.13 4.76 -15.22
N GLY A 715 58.66 3.55 -14.99
CA GLY A 715 60.09 3.23 -15.17
C GLY A 715 61.03 3.80 -14.11
N MET A 716 60.50 4.28 -12.97
CA MET A 716 61.31 4.87 -11.89
C MET A 716 62.25 3.85 -11.23
N ASP A 717 63.37 4.34 -10.71
CA ASP A 717 64.49 3.57 -10.16
C ASP A 717 65.10 4.26 -8.92
N GLU A 718 66.18 3.72 -8.33
CA GLU A 718 66.89 4.38 -7.23
C GLU A 718 67.44 5.77 -7.59
N SER A 719 67.83 6.03 -8.85
CA SER A 719 68.32 7.35 -9.27
C SER A 719 67.21 8.42 -9.22
N SER A 720 65.97 8.01 -9.44
CA SER A 720 64.74 8.82 -9.25
C SER A 720 64.48 9.22 -7.79
N MET A 721 65.19 8.60 -6.83
CA MET A 721 65.16 8.90 -5.38
C MET A 721 66.53 9.38 -4.83
N SER A 722 67.43 9.83 -5.70
CA SER A 722 68.85 10.09 -5.41
C SER A 722 69.17 11.11 -4.31
N ASP A 723 68.22 11.98 -3.93
CA ASP A 723 68.28 12.74 -2.67
C ASP A 723 67.14 12.30 -1.74
N PRO A 724 67.43 11.46 -0.72
CA PRO A 724 66.40 10.88 0.15
C PRO A 724 65.68 11.90 1.03
N GLN A 725 66.34 13.01 1.39
CA GLN A 725 65.72 14.05 2.23
C GLN A 725 64.81 14.94 1.40
N HIS A 726 65.29 15.41 0.25
CA HIS A 726 64.48 16.24 -0.64
C HIS A 726 63.34 15.44 -1.31
N TRP A 727 63.53 14.17 -1.69
CA TRP A 727 62.44 13.37 -2.29
C TRP A 727 61.22 13.26 -1.35
N ALA A 728 61.45 12.92 -0.08
CA ALA A 728 60.39 12.79 0.90
C ALA A 728 59.75 14.13 1.29
N GLN A 729 60.56 15.18 1.44
CA GLN A 729 60.05 16.54 1.67
C GLN A 729 59.22 17.02 0.48
N ASN A 730 59.67 16.80 -0.75
CA ASN A 730 58.95 17.17 -1.98
C ASN A 730 57.60 16.44 -2.09
N LEU A 731 57.53 15.15 -1.76
CA LEU A 731 56.28 14.39 -1.76
C LEU A 731 55.26 15.02 -0.79
N HIS A 732 55.68 15.32 0.45
CA HIS A 732 54.79 15.92 1.45
C HIS A 732 54.42 17.38 1.13
N LEU A 733 55.36 18.18 0.61
CA LEU A 733 55.13 19.59 0.25
C LEU A 733 54.24 19.75 -1.00
N ARG A 734 54.35 18.84 -1.99
CA ARG A 734 53.44 18.83 -3.15
C ARG A 734 52.08 18.22 -2.80
N PHE A 735 52.01 17.18 -1.96
CA PHE A 735 50.79 16.40 -1.70
C PHE A 735 50.48 16.22 -0.19
N PRO A 736 50.16 17.30 0.55
CA PRO A 736 50.01 17.26 2.01
C PRO A 736 48.80 16.43 2.54
N LYS A 737 47.83 16.09 1.68
CA LYS A 737 46.67 15.22 2.03
C LYS A 737 46.77 13.79 1.49
N LEU A 738 47.93 13.39 0.95
CA LEU A 738 48.09 12.07 0.32
C LEU A 738 47.85 10.93 1.33
N ASN A 739 46.94 10.02 0.99
CA ASN A 739 46.59 8.84 1.79
C ASN A 739 46.87 7.50 1.08
N ARG A 740 47.08 7.50 -0.25
CA ARG A 740 47.43 6.30 -1.03
C ARG A 740 48.42 6.63 -2.15
N LEU A 741 49.48 5.82 -2.30
CA LEU A 741 50.51 5.98 -3.32
C LEU A 741 50.81 4.65 -4.04
N ASP A 742 50.55 4.57 -5.35
CA ASP A 742 50.93 3.40 -6.16
C ASP A 742 52.29 3.61 -6.85
N LEU A 743 53.22 2.68 -6.64
CA LEU A 743 54.54 2.63 -7.28
C LEU A 743 54.78 1.28 -7.98
N THR A 744 53.72 0.51 -8.27
CA THR A 744 53.86 -0.85 -8.80
C THR A 744 54.50 -0.90 -10.19
N HIS A 745 55.17 -2.00 -10.52
CA HIS A 745 55.76 -2.26 -11.84
C HIS A 745 56.69 -1.15 -12.35
N ASN A 746 57.43 -0.51 -11.44
CA ASN A 746 58.60 0.31 -11.75
C ASN A 746 59.87 -0.56 -11.68
N ASN A 747 61.05 0.07 -11.67
CA ASN A 747 62.36 -0.58 -11.72
C ASN A 747 63.15 -0.44 -10.40
N PHE A 748 62.46 -0.31 -9.25
CA PHE A 748 63.11 -0.20 -7.95
C PHE A 748 63.65 -1.54 -7.45
N ASN A 749 64.96 -1.64 -7.20
CA ASN A 749 65.55 -2.81 -6.55
C ASN A 749 65.56 -2.64 -5.01
N SER A 750 65.64 -1.39 -4.56
CA SER A 750 65.72 -0.95 -3.17
C SER A 750 65.10 0.45 -3.00
N ILE A 751 64.86 0.86 -1.75
CA ILE A 751 64.41 2.23 -1.41
C ILE A 751 65.46 2.85 -0.47
N PRO A 752 65.97 4.06 -0.73
CA PRO A 752 66.98 4.68 0.13
C PRO A 752 66.48 4.88 1.57
N ASN A 753 67.34 4.61 2.57
CA ASN A 753 66.95 4.62 3.99
C ASN A 753 66.18 5.88 4.43
N GLY A 754 66.62 7.09 4.02
CA GLY A 754 65.93 8.33 4.38
C GLY A 754 64.51 8.48 3.81
N VAL A 755 64.21 7.82 2.69
CA VAL A 755 62.84 7.70 2.16
C VAL A 755 62.03 6.73 3.03
N VAL A 756 62.63 5.59 3.42
CA VAL A 756 61.98 4.62 4.34
C VAL A 756 61.70 5.23 5.72
N ASP A 757 62.63 6.01 6.27
CA ASP A 757 62.45 6.74 7.54
C ASP A 757 61.28 7.74 7.45
N SER A 758 61.12 8.38 6.29
CA SER A 758 59.99 9.28 6.01
C SER A 758 58.68 8.53 5.82
N TRP A 759 58.69 7.36 5.16
CA TRP A 759 57.52 6.47 5.09
C TRP A 759 57.13 5.92 6.47
N ASN A 760 58.09 5.73 7.38
CA ASN A 760 57.83 5.38 8.77
C ASN A 760 57.10 6.51 9.52
N ALA A 761 57.48 7.78 9.30
CA ALA A 761 56.79 8.94 9.87
C ALA A 761 55.38 9.18 9.29
N MET A 762 55.15 8.89 8.00
CA MET A 762 53.85 9.07 7.33
C MET A 762 52.86 7.94 7.64
N HIS A 763 52.37 7.90 8.89
CA HIS A 763 51.50 6.83 9.39
C HIS A 763 50.17 6.64 8.62
N ASN A 764 49.64 7.69 7.99
CA ASN A 764 48.33 7.68 7.32
C ASN A 764 48.38 7.32 5.81
N LEU A 765 49.56 7.09 5.25
CA LEU A 765 49.75 6.78 3.83
C LEU A 765 49.83 5.27 3.61
N THR A 766 48.98 4.72 2.72
CA THR A 766 49.12 3.37 2.15
C THR A 766 49.92 3.40 0.86
N TYR A 767 50.56 2.28 0.54
CA TYR A 767 51.47 2.12 -0.60
C TYR A 767 51.16 0.82 -1.34
N ASN A 768 51.37 0.82 -2.66
CA ASN A 768 51.48 -0.41 -3.45
C ASN A 768 52.88 -0.48 -4.08
N LEU A 769 53.55 -1.61 -3.93
CA LEU A 769 54.99 -1.79 -4.25
C LEU A 769 55.29 -3.04 -5.10
N ASN A 770 54.29 -3.87 -5.42
CA ASN A 770 54.42 -5.09 -6.23
C ASN A 770 54.96 -4.82 -7.65
N GLY A 771 55.48 -5.84 -8.33
CA GLY A 771 55.97 -5.77 -9.71
C GLY A 771 57.35 -5.13 -9.89
N ASN A 772 57.95 -4.58 -8.83
CA ASN A 772 59.32 -4.08 -8.81
C ASN A 772 60.34 -5.21 -8.53
N PRO A 773 61.58 -5.14 -9.05
CA PRO A 773 62.63 -6.15 -8.87
C PRO A 773 63.29 -6.13 -7.47
N TRP A 774 62.51 -6.32 -6.40
CA TRP A 774 63.00 -6.12 -5.03
C TRP A 774 64.18 -7.02 -4.65
N LYS A 775 65.30 -6.40 -4.25
CA LYS A 775 66.47 -7.08 -3.72
C LYS A 775 66.25 -7.48 -2.26
N CYS A 776 65.91 -8.74 -2.03
CA CYS A 776 65.63 -9.31 -0.72
C CYS A 776 66.90 -9.87 -0.04
N ASP A 777 67.83 -8.99 0.34
CA ASP A 777 68.98 -9.36 1.18
C ASP A 777 69.25 -8.27 2.25
N CYS A 778 70.29 -8.47 3.06
CA CYS A 778 70.62 -7.55 4.16
C CYS A 778 71.12 -6.17 3.73
N THR A 779 71.36 -5.92 2.43
CA THR A 779 71.62 -4.56 1.94
C THR A 779 70.36 -3.70 1.93
N ASN A 780 69.17 -4.32 1.94
CA ASN A 780 67.86 -3.68 1.85
C ASN A 780 67.05 -3.79 3.17
N LEU A 781 67.74 -3.99 4.30
CA LEU A 781 67.13 -4.29 5.60
C LEU A 781 66.14 -3.22 6.09
N ALA A 782 66.35 -1.95 5.75
CA ALA A 782 65.43 -0.86 6.10
C ALA A 782 64.06 -1.05 5.44
N LEU A 783 64.04 -1.28 4.12
CA LEU A 783 62.80 -1.52 3.37
C LEU A 783 62.12 -2.81 3.82
N LEU A 784 62.87 -3.89 4.06
CA LEU A 784 62.31 -5.14 4.58
C LEU A 784 61.66 -4.92 5.96
N ASN A 785 62.33 -4.23 6.89
CA ASN A 785 61.75 -3.88 8.19
C ASN A 785 60.48 -3.01 8.06
N PHE A 786 60.46 -2.06 7.11
CA PHE A 786 59.24 -1.32 6.79
C PHE A 786 58.14 -2.24 6.26
N ILE A 787 58.42 -3.12 5.30
CA ILE A 787 57.44 -4.02 4.69
C ILE A 787 56.79 -4.94 5.73
N TYR A 788 57.57 -5.64 6.55
CA TYR A 788 57.02 -6.54 7.57
C TYR A 788 56.45 -5.78 8.79
N GLY A 789 57.02 -4.64 9.17
CA GLY A 789 56.51 -3.81 10.27
C GLY A 789 55.23 -3.03 9.92
N SER A 790 55.04 -2.73 8.63
CA SER A 790 53.96 -1.88 8.10
C SER A 790 53.04 -2.60 7.12
N TRP A 791 53.00 -3.94 7.10
CA TRP A 791 52.25 -4.73 6.10
C TRP A 791 50.78 -4.31 5.92
N LYS A 792 50.13 -3.76 6.95
CA LYS A 792 48.75 -3.22 6.87
C LYS A 792 48.62 -1.93 6.03
N ARG A 793 49.73 -1.23 5.77
CA ARG A 793 49.85 -0.08 4.87
C ARG A 793 50.25 -0.50 3.45
N LEU A 794 50.43 -1.79 3.18
CA LEU A 794 50.78 -2.36 1.87
C LEU A 794 49.63 -3.21 1.38
N GLU A 795 48.76 -2.65 0.53
CA GLU A 795 47.53 -3.33 0.09
C GLU A 795 47.84 -4.55 -0.78
N ASP A 796 49.00 -4.54 -1.44
CA ASP A 796 49.50 -5.59 -2.34
C ASP A 796 50.58 -6.51 -1.72
N PHE A 797 50.82 -6.42 -0.40
CA PHE A 797 51.85 -7.19 0.34
C PHE A 797 51.91 -8.69 -0.04
N ASN A 798 50.75 -9.34 -0.20
CA ASN A 798 50.65 -10.77 -0.54
C ASN A 798 51.10 -11.11 -1.97
N GLN A 799 51.19 -10.11 -2.85
CA GLN A 799 51.58 -10.25 -4.26
C GLN A 799 53.07 -9.93 -4.48
N MET A 800 53.66 -9.10 -3.62
CA MET A 800 55.06 -8.65 -3.71
C MET A 800 56.04 -9.82 -3.79
N LYS A 801 57.00 -9.71 -4.72
CA LYS A 801 58.08 -10.68 -4.94
C LYS A 801 59.44 -10.01 -4.85
N CYS A 802 60.43 -10.82 -4.53
CA CYS A 802 61.83 -10.53 -4.73
C CYS A 802 62.21 -10.73 -6.21
N ASP A 803 63.32 -10.12 -6.65
CA ASP A 803 63.92 -10.30 -7.98
C ASP A 803 64.12 -11.78 -8.36
N ASN A 804 64.50 -12.62 -7.39
CA ASN A 804 64.64 -14.07 -7.56
C ASN A 804 63.32 -14.85 -7.70
N GLY A 805 62.17 -14.16 -7.76
CA GLY A 805 60.82 -14.73 -7.91
C GLY A 805 60.14 -15.21 -6.64
N GLN A 806 60.82 -15.24 -5.48
CA GLN A 806 60.22 -15.63 -4.19
C GLN A 806 59.22 -14.57 -3.71
N LYS A 807 58.11 -14.97 -3.07
CA LYS A 807 57.17 -14.01 -2.47
C LYS A 807 57.72 -13.47 -1.15
N ILE A 808 57.58 -12.16 -0.94
CA ILE A 808 58.03 -11.51 0.31
C ILE A 808 57.15 -11.97 1.50
N SER A 809 55.86 -12.25 1.27
CA SER A 809 54.95 -12.78 2.29
C SER A 809 55.28 -14.20 2.79
N GLU A 810 56.13 -14.95 2.08
CA GLU A 810 56.57 -16.32 2.46
C GLU A 810 57.98 -16.32 3.08
N LEU A 811 58.65 -15.17 3.11
CA LEU A 811 59.98 -14.98 3.69
C LEU A 811 59.89 -14.33 5.08
N SER A 812 61.01 -14.31 5.81
CA SER A 812 61.13 -13.56 7.05
C SER A 812 62.51 -12.90 7.17
N VAL A 813 62.56 -11.73 7.84
CA VAL A 813 63.82 -11.00 8.10
C VAL A 813 64.83 -11.87 8.86
N GLU A 814 64.35 -12.82 9.68
CA GLU A 814 65.18 -13.71 10.49
C GLU A 814 65.89 -14.80 9.67
N ILE A 815 65.28 -15.21 8.54
CA ILE A 815 65.90 -16.14 7.57
C ILE A 815 66.82 -15.36 6.63
N LEU A 816 66.39 -14.19 6.16
CA LEU A 816 67.15 -13.36 5.23
C LEU A 816 68.39 -12.73 5.87
N CYS A 817 68.34 -12.39 7.17
CA CYS A 817 69.43 -11.72 7.89
C CYS A 817 69.75 -12.35 9.26
N PRO A 818 70.53 -13.46 9.28
CA PRO A 818 70.96 -14.11 10.52
C PRO A 818 71.86 -13.25 11.43
N SER A 819 72.43 -12.16 10.94
CA SER A 819 73.61 -11.48 11.51
C SER A 819 73.34 -10.15 12.24
N VAL A 820 72.10 -9.88 12.69
CA VAL A 820 71.78 -8.60 13.39
C VAL A 820 71.21 -8.78 14.81
N ASN A 821 70.65 -9.93 15.20
CA ASN A 821 69.85 -10.03 16.43
C ASN A 821 70.07 -11.25 17.34
N ALA A 822 71.29 -11.81 17.36
CA ALA A 822 71.65 -12.89 18.30
C ALA A 822 71.59 -12.49 19.80
N ALA A 823 71.63 -11.19 20.13
CA ALA A 823 71.75 -10.71 21.51
C ALA A 823 70.43 -10.20 22.14
N VAL A 824 69.47 -9.70 21.36
CA VAL A 824 68.31 -8.97 21.90
C VAL A 824 67.12 -9.89 22.24
N LYS A 825 66.96 -11.02 21.53
CA LYS A 825 65.76 -11.87 21.62
C LYS A 825 65.53 -12.58 22.96
N TYR A 826 66.53 -12.67 23.85
CA TYR A 826 66.43 -13.46 25.08
C TYR A 826 65.81 -12.75 26.30
N TYR A 827 65.59 -11.43 26.26
CA TYR A 827 65.15 -10.68 27.45
C TYR A 827 63.93 -9.75 27.30
N THR A 828 63.48 -9.43 26.08
CA THR A 828 62.49 -8.35 25.86
C THR A 828 61.05 -8.80 25.64
N ILE A 829 60.80 -10.06 25.27
CA ILE A 829 59.45 -10.55 24.89
C ILE A 829 58.67 -11.20 26.06
N PRO A 830 59.26 -12.00 26.97
CA PRO A 830 58.49 -12.67 28.02
C PRO A 830 57.85 -11.69 29.01
N LEU A 831 58.58 -10.66 29.43
CA LEU A 831 58.19 -9.77 30.53
C LEU A 831 56.96 -8.89 30.21
N PRO A 832 56.87 -8.19 29.05
CA PRO A 832 55.70 -7.35 28.76
C PRO A 832 54.44 -8.17 28.51
N ILE A 833 54.55 -9.31 27.81
CA ILE A 833 53.41 -10.17 27.49
C ILE A 833 52.88 -10.83 28.78
N LEU A 834 53.76 -11.32 29.65
CA LEU A 834 53.37 -11.88 30.94
C LEU A 834 52.75 -10.82 31.86
N ALA A 835 53.32 -9.61 31.92
CA ALA A 835 52.76 -8.51 32.70
C ALA A 835 51.37 -8.08 32.19
N LEU A 836 51.19 -7.97 30.88
CA LEU A 836 49.90 -7.58 30.29
C LEU A 836 48.85 -8.69 30.45
N LEU A 837 49.22 -9.97 30.33
CA LEU A 837 48.35 -11.09 30.67
C LEU A 837 47.95 -11.08 32.16
N ILE A 838 48.89 -10.87 33.08
CA ILE A 838 48.61 -10.78 34.52
C ILE A 838 47.69 -9.59 34.83
N VAL A 839 47.87 -8.44 34.18
CA VAL A 839 47.01 -7.27 34.36
C VAL A 839 45.62 -7.49 33.74
N CYS A 840 45.51 -8.03 32.52
CA CYS A 840 44.21 -8.32 31.89
C CYS A 840 43.43 -9.41 32.65
N VAL A 841 44.08 -10.51 33.04
CA VAL A 841 43.46 -11.55 33.88
C VAL A 841 43.10 -10.97 35.25
N GLY A 842 43.98 -10.16 35.86
CA GLY A 842 43.72 -9.47 37.12
C GLY A 842 42.51 -8.55 37.07
N ILE A 843 42.35 -7.77 35.99
CA ILE A 843 41.18 -6.90 35.77
C ILE A 843 39.90 -7.73 35.56
N ILE A 844 39.95 -8.81 34.76
CA ILE A 844 38.79 -9.69 34.53
C ILE A 844 38.37 -10.38 35.83
N VAL A 845 39.32 -10.94 36.58
CA VAL A 845 39.09 -11.58 37.89
C VAL A 845 38.57 -10.56 38.91
N TYR A 846 39.13 -9.35 38.98
CA TYR A 846 38.71 -8.30 39.91
C TYR A 846 37.30 -7.76 39.61
N ARG A 847 36.98 -7.55 38.32
CA ARG A 847 35.68 -7.05 37.84
C ARG A 847 34.57 -8.09 38.05
N ASN A 848 34.84 -9.36 37.75
CA ASN A 848 33.85 -10.43 37.87
C ASN A 848 33.93 -11.21 39.20
N ARG A 849 34.68 -10.70 40.20
CA ARG A 849 35.08 -11.45 41.41
C ARG A 849 33.94 -12.13 42.18
N ARG A 850 32.76 -11.51 42.25
CA ARG A 850 31.59 -12.10 42.93
C ARG A 850 31.01 -13.29 42.17
N VAL A 851 30.92 -13.21 40.84
CA VAL A 851 30.43 -14.30 39.98
C VAL A 851 31.41 -15.47 39.97
N ILE A 852 32.72 -15.18 39.87
CA ILE A 852 33.77 -16.20 39.86
C ILE A 852 33.83 -16.96 41.20
N ARG A 853 33.67 -16.28 42.35
CA ARG A 853 33.60 -16.93 43.67
C ARG A 853 32.41 -17.89 43.80
N ALA A 854 31.20 -17.44 43.43
CA ALA A 854 30.02 -18.31 43.48
C ALA A 854 30.15 -19.53 42.55
N TRP A 855 30.67 -19.33 41.34
CA TRP A 855 30.90 -20.41 40.36
C TRP A 855 31.96 -21.43 40.80
N LEU A 856 33.02 -20.97 41.48
CA LEU A 856 34.05 -21.85 42.07
C LEU A 856 33.49 -22.68 43.25
N TYR A 857 32.74 -22.04 44.15
CA TYR A 857 32.11 -22.72 45.29
C TYR A 857 31.13 -23.82 44.84
N ASN A 858 30.22 -23.48 43.92
CA ASN A 858 29.21 -24.40 43.36
C ASN A 858 29.81 -25.54 42.52
N ARG A 859 31.14 -25.56 42.32
CA ARG A 859 31.93 -26.63 41.67
C ARG A 859 33.00 -27.26 42.58
N GLN A 860 33.00 -26.95 43.88
CA GLN A 860 33.97 -27.42 44.88
C GLN A 860 35.46 -27.11 44.57
N LEU A 861 35.76 -26.12 43.72
CA LEU A 861 37.13 -25.79 43.32
C LEU A 861 37.72 -24.64 44.15
N CYS A 862 38.91 -24.86 44.72
CA CYS A 862 39.69 -23.86 45.47
C CYS A 862 38.92 -23.19 46.64
N LEU A 863 38.14 -23.97 47.41
CA LEU A 863 37.29 -23.51 48.52
C LEU A 863 37.99 -22.55 49.51
N TRP A 864 39.26 -22.83 49.87
CA TRP A 864 40.12 -22.01 50.75
C TRP A 864 40.35 -20.57 50.28
N TRP A 865 40.04 -20.24 49.02
CA TRP A 865 40.19 -18.91 48.45
C TRP A 865 38.86 -18.13 48.33
N VAL A 866 37.74 -18.83 48.57
CA VAL A 866 36.39 -18.25 48.63
C VAL A 866 36.00 -17.97 50.09
N VAL A 867 36.24 -18.94 50.99
CA VAL A 867 35.98 -18.81 52.43
C VAL A 867 37.05 -17.95 53.08
N LYS A 868 36.71 -16.70 53.44
CA LYS A 868 37.61 -15.83 54.23
C LYS A 868 36.94 -14.76 55.10
N GLU A 869 35.64 -14.90 55.36
CA GLU A 869 34.85 -14.01 56.25
C GLU A 869 33.95 -14.82 57.23
N GLU A 870 34.19 -16.13 57.41
CA GLU A 870 33.26 -17.05 58.13
C GLU A 870 33.87 -17.76 59.36
N GLU A 871 35.02 -17.30 59.87
CA GLU A 871 35.60 -17.80 61.15
C GLU A 871 34.67 -17.57 62.36
N GLU A 872 33.59 -16.80 62.21
CA GLU A 872 32.59 -16.54 63.26
C GLU A 872 31.22 -17.23 63.06
N GLU A 873 31.06 -18.16 62.10
CA GLU A 873 29.80 -18.92 61.90
C GLU A 873 29.93 -20.44 62.12
N GLU A 874 31.15 -20.98 62.18
CA GLU A 874 31.42 -22.41 62.46
C GLU A 874 31.03 -22.81 63.90
N ASN A 875 30.95 -21.84 64.82
CA ASN A 875 30.49 -21.99 66.21
C ASN A 875 28.99 -21.63 66.43
N ASP A 876 28.20 -21.37 65.38
CA ASP A 876 26.77 -21.06 65.55
C ASP A 876 25.95 -22.35 65.78
N GLU A 877 25.53 -22.60 67.02
CA GLU A 877 24.76 -23.79 67.44
C GLU A 877 23.28 -23.81 66.96
N ARG A 878 22.83 -22.79 66.19
CA ARG A 878 21.46 -22.73 65.65
C ARG A 878 21.11 -23.97 64.81
N ILE A 879 19.87 -24.44 64.98
CA ILE A 879 19.41 -25.78 64.60
C ILE A 879 19.21 -25.91 63.08
N TYR A 880 18.74 -24.83 62.45
CA TYR A 880 18.39 -24.73 61.03
C TYR A 880 19.32 -23.76 60.30
N ASP A 881 19.63 -24.05 59.05
CA ASP A 881 20.48 -23.21 58.22
C ASP A 881 19.71 -21.97 57.71
N ALA A 882 18.40 -22.09 57.47
CA ALA A 882 17.52 -20.96 57.20
C ALA A 882 16.05 -21.22 57.59
N PHE A 883 15.37 -20.19 58.13
CA PHE A 883 13.90 -20.13 58.18
C PHE A 883 13.37 -19.48 56.90
N ILE A 884 12.28 -19.99 56.32
CA ILE A 884 11.61 -19.38 55.15
C ILE A 884 10.27 -18.79 55.56
N SER A 885 10.16 -17.46 55.39
CA SER A 885 8.97 -16.65 55.54
C SER A 885 8.37 -16.38 54.16
N PHE A 886 7.07 -16.67 54.00
CA PHE A 886 6.34 -16.54 52.74
C PHE A 886 4.84 -16.35 53.00
N SER A 887 4.08 -15.95 51.98
CA SER A 887 2.61 -15.91 52.07
C SER A 887 2.03 -17.27 51.74
N HIS A 888 0.98 -17.69 52.43
CA HIS A 888 0.24 -18.93 52.15
C HIS A 888 -0.22 -19.08 50.69
N HIS A 889 -0.48 -17.97 49.97
CA HIS A 889 -0.81 -18.00 48.53
C HIS A 889 0.39 -18.36 47.62
N ASP A 890 1.63 -18.26 48.13
CA ASP A 890 2.86 -18.61 47.45
C ASP A 890 3.44 -19.98 47.90
N GLU A 891 2.73 -20.71 48.77
CA GLU A 891 3.16 -21.98 49.36
C GLU A 891 3.54 -23.04 48.32
N ILE A 892 2.78 -23.18 47.23
CA ILE A 892 3.05 -24.12 46.14
C ILE A 892 4.45 -23.89 45.56
N PHE A 893 4.84 -22.62 45.35
CA PHE A 893 6.16 -22.28 44.83
C PHE A 893 7.29 -22.60 45.82
N VAL A 894 7.08 -22.33 47.12
CA VAL A 894 8.08 -22.65 48.13
C VAL A 894 8.25 -24.17 48.25
N ASN A 895 7.15 -24.92 48.28
CA ASN A 895 7.15 -26.35 48.57
C ASN A 895 7.54 -27.22 47.36
N GLU A 896 7.19 -26.84 46.13
CA GLU A 896 7.49 -27.60 44.91
C GLU A 896 8.78 -27.15 44.22
N VAL A 897 9.20 -25.88 44.38
CA VAL A 897 10.35 -25.32 43.65
C VAL A 897 11.52 -25.01 44.57
N LEU A 898 11.32 -24.25 45.65
CA LEU A 898 12.43 -23.70 46.44
C LEU A 898 13.00 -24.72 47.45
N VAL A 899 12.15 -25.33 48.28
CA VAL A 899 12.54 -26.32 49.30
C VAL A 899 13.22 -27.55 48.67
N PRO A 900 12.69 -28.19 47.60
CA PRO A 900 13.31 -29.38 47.04
C PRO A 900 14.72 -29.14 46.47
N GLN A 901 15.01 -27.94 45.95
CA GLN A 901 16.32 -27.60 45.39
C GLN A 901 17.39 -27.26 46.44
N LEU A 902 17.00 -27.14 47.72
CA LEU A 902 17.88 -26.88 48.87
C LEU A 902 17.98 -28.08 49.82
N GLU A 903 16.88 -28.80 50.06
CA GLU A 903 16.87 -30.04 50.85
C GLU A 903 17.24 -31.29 50.02
N ARG A 904 17.09 -31.28 48.69
CA ARG A 904 17.43 -32.43 47.81
C ARG A 904 18.17 -32.00 46.53
N PRO A 905 19.32 -31.32 46.65
CA PRO A 905 20.08 -30.88 45.48
C PRO A 905 20.73 -32.08 44.73
N PRO A 906 21.12 -31.88 43.45
CA PRO A 906 21.89 -32.88 42.69
C PRO A 906 23.22 -33.27 43.36
N ILE A 907 23.73 -34.46 43.00
CA ILE A 907 24.95 -35.06 43.57
C ILE A 907 26.14 -34.07 43.48
N GLY A 908 26.78 -33.82 44.62
CA GLY A 908 27.96 -32.93 44.73
C GLY A 908 27.69 -31.54 45.33
N LEU A 909 26.46 -31.25 45.78
CA LEU A 909 26.06 -29.95 46.33
C LEU A 909 25.65 -30.04 47.82
N PRO A 910 25.82 -28.97 48.61
CA PRO A 910 25.49 -28.97 50.04
C PRO A 910 23.98 -29.06 50.28
N HIS A 911 23.59 -29.88 51.26
CA HIS A 911 22.23 -30.04 51.76
C HIS A 911 21.99 -29.07 52.94
N TYR A 912 20.91 -28.31 52.90
CA TYR A 912 20.54 -27.33 53.93
C TYR A 912 19.32 -27.80 54.71
N GLN A 913 19.30 -27.66 56.04
CA GLN A 913 18.12 -27.93 56.85
C GLN A 913 17.29 -26.65 57.02
N LEU A 914 16.09 -26.64 56.45
CA LEU A 914 15.19 -25.48 56.47
C LEU A 914 14.19 -25.56 57.62
N CYS A 915 13.77 -24.39 58.13
CA CYS A 915 12.61 -24.26 59.01
C CYS A 915 11.45 -23.64 58.22
N ILE A 916 10.28 -24.28 58.26
CA ILE A 916 9.07 -23.87 57.53
C ILE A 916 7.80 -24.07 58.37
N HIS A 917 6.95 -23.05 58.40
CA HIS A 917 5.87 -22.91 59.38
C HIS A 917 4.82 -24.04 59.39
N TYR A 918 4.57 -24.71 58.26
CA TYR A 918 3.58 -25.79 58.17
C TYR A 918 4.13 -27.17 58.59
N ARG A 919 5.45 -27.31 58.74
CA ARG A 919 6.13 -28.58 59.09
C ARG A 919 6.70 -28.56 60.50
N ASP A 920 7.32 -27.44 60.87
CA ASP A 920 8.24 -27.37 62.00
C ASP A 920 7.68 -26.58 63.22
N TRP A 921 6.47 -26.03 63.11
CA TRP A 921 5.73 -25.41 64.23
C TRP A 921 4.87 -26.43 65.00
N LEU A 922 4.73 -26.20 66.29
CA LEU A 922 3.97 -27.05 67.21
C LEU A 922 2.51 -26.59 67.29
N ALA A 923 1.58 -27.54 67.11
CA ALA A 923 0.15 -27.26 67.22
C ALA A 923 -0.25 -26.95 68.68
N GLY A 924 -0.88 -25.79 68.90
CA GLY A 924 -1.36 -25.33 70.21
C GLY A 924 -0.56 -24.17 70.84
N GLU A 925 0.62 -23.85 70.29
CA GLU A 925 1.46 -22.73 70.75
C GLU A 925 1.18 -21.42 69.99
N TRP A 926 1.42 -20.28 70.64
CA TRP A 926 1.14 -18.95 70.07
C TRP A 926 2.03 -18.64 68.85
N ILE A 927 1.41 -18.31 67.72
CA ILE A 927 2.08 -18.08 66.43
C ILE A 927 3.19 -17.02 66.54
N ALA A 928 2.99 -15.93 67.28
CA ALA A 928 3.99 -14.88 67.46
C ALA A 928 5.27 -15.39 68.12
N ASP A 929 5.16 -16.24 69.15
CA ASP A 929 6.31 -16.83 69.84
C ASP A 929 7.00 -17.88 68.95
N GLN A 930 6.24 -18.60 68.11
CA GLN A 930 6.80 -19.54 67.13
C GLN A 930 7.55 -18.84 66.00
N ILE A 931 7.10 -17.66 65.55
CA ILE A 931 7.82 -16.79 64.62
C ILE A 931 9.16 -16.33 65.24
N VAL A 932 9.13 -15.77 66.46
CA VAL A 932 10.33 -15.32 67.18
C VAL A 932 11.30 -16.48 67.38
N ARG A 933 10.81 -17.66 67.78
CA ARG A 933 11.60 -18.88 67.92
C ARG A 933 12.24 -19.31 66.59
N SER A 934 11.49 -19.33 65.49
CA SER A 934 11.97 -19.79 64.18
C SER A 934 13.07 -18.89 63.60
N VAL A 935 12.95 -17.58 63.79
CA VAL A 935 14.01 -16.61 63.46
C VAL A 935 15.24 -16.80 64.35
N ALA A 936 15.05 -16.98 65.66
CA ALA A 936 16.15 -17.13 66.62
C ALA A 936 16.92 -18.46 66.49
N THR A 937 16.27 -19.56 66.11
CA THR A 937 16.89 -20.89 65.94
C THR A 937 17.49 -21.14 64.56
N SER A 938 17.48 -20.13 63.67
CA SER A 938 17.96 -20.25 62.28
C SER A 938 19.15 -19.32 61.98
N LYS A 939 20.13 -19.82 61.20
CA LYS A 939 21.35 -19.07 60.84
C LYS A 939 21.10 -17.95 59.82
N ARG A 940 20.04 -18.09 59.01
CA ARG A 940 19.50 -17.09 58.09
C ARG A 940 17.98 -17.03 58.18
N THR A 941 17.38 -15.96 57.66
CA THR A 941 15.95 -15.90 57.32
C THR A 941 15.81 -15.51 55.86
N ILE A 942 15.06 -16.32 55.10
CA ILE A 942 14.68 -16.04 53.72
C ILE A 942 13.25 -15.46 53.73
N VAL A 943 13.03 -14.35 53.05
CA VAL A 943 11.70 -13.78 52.80
C VAL A 943 11.39 -13.85 51.32
N VAL A 944 10.28 -14.52 50.96
CA VAL A 944 9.77 -14.58 49.59
C VAL A 944 8.78 -13.42 49.39
N LEU A 945 9.27 -12.34 48.79
CA LEU A 945 8.54 -11.10 48.57
C LEU A 945 7.75 -11.13 47.25
N THR A 946 6.43 -11.08 47.39
CA THR A 946 5.40 -10.96 46.34
C THR A 946 4.37 -9.91 46.77
N GLU A 947 3.41 -9.53 45.91
CA GLU A 947 2.27 -8.71 46.38
C GLU A 947 1.47 -9.44 47.48
N ASN A 948 1.25 -10.75 47.35
CA ASN A 948 0.59 -11.58 48.37
C ASN A 948 1.31 -11.59 49.73
N PHE A 949 2.61 -11.29 49.77
CA PHE A 949 3.38 -11.14 51.00
C PHE A 949 3.14 -9.78 51.67
N LEU A 950 2.95 -8.72 50.88
CA LEU A 950 2.65 -7.37 51.38
C LEU A 950 1.23 -7.25 51.96
N ASP A 951 0.32 -8.15 51.61
CA ASP A 951 -1.01 -8.26 52.23
C ASP A 951 -1.04 -9.24 53.43
N SER A 952 0.03 -10.01 53.66
CA SER A 952 0.11 -10.98 54.77
C SER A 952 0.51 -10.33 56.09
N LEU A 953 -0.44 -10.22 57.03
CA LEU A 953 -0.18 -9.75 58.40
C LEU A 953 0.91 -10.58 59.11
N TRP A 954 0.95 -11.89 58.90
CA TRP A 954 1.98 -12.76 59.47
C TRP A 954 3.33 -12.60 58.77
N GLY A 955 3.35 -12.47 57.45
CA GLY A 955 4.58 -12.19 56.69
C GLY A 955 5.25 -10.88 57.11
N LYS A 956 4.44 -9.83 57.37
CA LYS A 956 4.96 -8.58 57.97
C LYS A 956 5.55 -8.79 59.36
N LEU A 957 4.91 -9.58 60.22
CA LEU A 957 5.43 -9.86 61.57
C LEU A 957 6.74 -10.68 61.53
N GLU A 958 6.83 -11.65 60.63
CA GLU A 958 8.05 -12.43 60.37
C GLU A 958 9.19 -11.53 59.86
N PHE A 959 8.93 -10.70 58.84
CA PHE A 959 9.92 -9.75 58.32
C PHE A 959 10.42 -8.79 59.40
N ARG A 960 9.52 -8.14 60.17
CA ARG A 960 9.92 -7.19 61.21
C ARG A 960 10.69 -7.87 62.34
N THR A 961 10.32 -9.10 62.71
CA THR A 961 11.06 -9.89 63.70
C THR A 961 12.48 -10.21 63.21
N ALA A 962 12.62 -10.66 61.96
CA ALA A 962 13.92 -10.96 61.36
C ALA A 962 14.79 -9.71 61.15
N TYR A 963 14.21 -8.60 60.71
CA TYR A 963 14.92 -7.32 60.55
C TYR A 963 15.41 -6.78 61.91
N LYS A 964 14.57 -6.85 62.96
CA LYS A 964 14.99 -6.51 64.33
C LYS A 964 16.11 -7.42 64.85
N GLN A 965 16.10 -8.70 64.50
CA GLN A 965 17.20 -9.62 64.83
C GLN A 965 18.49 -9.23 64.10
N VAL A 966 18.44 -8.85 62.81
CA VAL A 966 19.60 -8.33 62.06
C VAL A 966 20.21 -7.09 62.71
N LEU A 967 19.37 -6.15 63.18
CA LEU A 967 19.83 -4.95 63.90
C LEU A 967 20.46 -5.29 65.27
N THR A 968 19.98 -6.34 65.95
CA THR A 968 20.49 -6.80 67.25
C THR A 968 21.79 -7.59 67.11
N ASP A 969 21.83 -8.57 66.20
CA ASP A 969 23.01 -9.41 65.91
C ASP A 969 24.13 -8.60 65.20
N LYS A 970 23.81 -7.43 64.63
CA LYS A 970 24.68 -6.60 63.78
C LYS A 970 25.25 -7.34 62.55
N ARG A 971 24.68 -8.48 62.17
CA ARG A 971 25.07 -9.30 61.02
C ARG A 971 23.93 -9.41 60.01
N MET A 972 24.26 -9.34 58.73
CA MET A 972 23.33 -9.49 57.61
C MET A 972 22.84 -10.94 57.47
N ARG A 973 21.74 -11.26 58.16
CA ARG A 973 21.14 -12.61 58.22
C ARG A 973 19.82 -12.75 57.46
N LEU A 974 19.29 -11.66 56.92
CA LEU A 974 18.04 -11.60 56.17
C LEU A 974 18.32 -11.60 54.66
N ILE A 975 17.62 -12.47 53.91
CA ILE A 975 17.78 -12.66 52.46
C ILE A 975 16.39 -12.45 51.84
N ILE A 976 16.25 -11.49 50.93
CA ILE A 976 14.98 -11.27 50.22
C ILE A 976 15.06 -11.87 48.82
N ILE A 977 14.09 -12.73 48.49
CA ILE A 977 13.84 -13.27 47.15
C ILE A 977 12.62 -12.56 46.59
N VAL A 978 12.74 -11.99 45.39
CA VAL A 978 11.63 -11.36 44.65
C VAL A 978 11.25 -12.25 43.48
N LYS A 979 9.97 -12.61 43.41
CA LYS A 979 9.40 -13.53 42.41
C LYS A 979 8.46 -12.74 41.50
N GLY A 980 8.85 -12.57 40.23
CA GLY A 980 8.18 -11.66 39.30
C GLY A 980 8.66 -10.20 39.46
N GLU A 981 7.80 -9.24 39.08
CA GLU A 981 8.12 -7.83 39.24
C GLU A 981 8.16 -7.41 40.71
N LEU A 982 9.05 -6.47 41.05
CA LEU A 982 9.12 -5.93 42.41
C LEU A 982 7.85 -5.09 42.66
N PRO A 983 7.09 -5.33 43.73
CA PRO A 983 5.90 -4.53 44.04
C PRO A 983 6.26 -3.03 44.15
N PRO A 984 5.34 -2.12 43.82
CA PRO A 984 5.60 -0.68 43.93
C PRO A 984 5.88 -0.29 45.39
N PHE A 985 6.94 0.50 45.60
CA PHE A 985 7.42 0.91 46.94
C PHE A 985 6.31 1.49 47.81
N ASP A 986 5.37 2.24 47.21
CA ASP A 986 4.25 2.91 47.87
C ASP A 986 3.32 1.95 48.66
N LYS A 987 3.29 0.66 48.29
CA LYS A 987 2.53 -0.39 49.01
C LYS A 987 3.30 -1.01 50.19
N MET A 988 4.60 -0.74 50.32
CA MET A 988 5.48 -1.37 51.32
C MET A 988 5.57 -0.57 52.62
N ASP A 989 5.68 -1.28 53.74
CA ASP A 989 6.02 -0.69 55.03
C ASP A 989 7.38 0.03 54.98
N GLN A 990 7.50 1.18 55.65
CA GLN A 990 8.70 2.03 55.61
C GLN A 990 9.99 1.29 56.03
N GLU A 991 9.91 0.33 56.96
CA GLU A 991 11.04 -0.53 57.36
C GLU A 991 11.53 -1.42 56.20
N LEU A 992 10.61 -1.97 55.40
CA LEU A 992 10.92 -2.80 54.23
C LEU A 992 11.46 -1.95 53.07
N GLN A 993 10.89 -0.77 52.82
CA GLN A 993 11.43 0.21 51.86
C GLN A 993 12.88 0.60 52.23
N THR A 994 13.13 0.86 53.51
CA THR A 994 14.46 1.23 54.03
C THR A 994 15.43 0.05 53.87
N TYR A 995 15.00 -1.18 54.16
CA TYR A 995 15.85 -2.35 54.00
C TYR A 995 16.20 -2.62 52.52
N LEU A 996 15.23 -2.53 51.61
CA LEU A 996 15.41 -2.77 50.17
C LEU A 996 16.18 -1.67 49.44
N SER A 997 16.16 -0.43 49.93
CA SER A 997 16.98 0.66 49.37
C SER A 997 18.44 0.61 49.82
N LEU A 998 18.72 -0.02 50.97
CA LEU A 998 20.08 -0.19 51.52
C LEU A 998 20.73 -1.54 51.16
N ASN A 999 19.96 -2.58 50.81
CA ASN A 999 20.46 -3.95 50.68
C ASN A 999 20.00 -4.64 49.39
N THR A 1000 20.85 -5.53 48.85
CA THR A 1000 20.57 -6.27 47.61
C THR A 1000 19.65 -7.46 47.82
N TYR A 1001 18.57 -7.54 47.04
CA TYR A 1001 17.67 -8.70 46.95
C TYR A 1001 18.02 -9.60 45.75
N LEU A 1002 17.56 -10.85 45.76
CA LEU A 1002 17.71 -11.81 44.66
C LEU A 1002 16.41 -11.87 43.84
N LYS A 1003 16.49 -11.69 42.52
CA LYS A 1003 15.34 -11.98 41.62
C LYS A 1003 15.33 -13.46 41.24
N TYR A 1004 14.16 -14.09 41.29
CA TYR A 1004 13.97 -15.48 40.90
C TYR A 1004 14.30 -15.70 39.40
N ASP A 1005 13.95 -14.74 38.55
CA ASP A 1005 14.09 -14.82 37.09
C ASP A 1005 15.54 -14.60 36.58
N ASP A 1006 16.53 -14.55 37.48
CA ASP A 1006 17.95 -14.51 37.12
C ASP A 1006 18.46 -15.92 36.74
N PRO A 1007 19.08 -16.14 35.57
CA PRO A 1007 19.60 -17.45 35.16
C PRO A 1007 20.60 -18.11 36.13
N PHE A 1008 21.18 -17.35 37.06
CA PHE A 1008 22.09 -17.83 38.10
C PHE A 1008 21.50 -17.70 39.52
N PHE A 1009 20.17 -17.60 39.65
CA PHE A 1009 19.46 -17.41 40.92
C PHE A 1009 19.88 -18.41 42.00
N MET A 1010 19.79 -19.72 41.72
CA MET A 1010 20.10 -20.77 42.71
C MET A 1010 21.56 -20.77 43.16
N ASP A 1011 22.50 -20.48 42.25
CA ASP A 1011 23.93 -20.39 42.55
C ASP A 1011 24.24 -19.23 43.50
N ARG A 1012 23.54 -18.09 43.32
CA ARG A 1012 23.65 -16.93 44.23
C ARG A 1012 22.91 -17.14 45.54
N LEU A 1013 21.79 -17.86 45.54
CA LEU A 1013 21.06 -18.20 46.76
C LEU A 1013 21.88 -19.13 47.66
N ARG A 1014 22.50 -20.18 47.10
CA ARG A 1014 23.40 -21.07 47.86
C ARG A 1014 24.62 -20.33 48.41
N TYR A 1015 25.16 -19.36 47.67
CA TYR A 1015 26.25 -18.48 48.14
C TYR A 1015 25.83 -17.46 49.23
N ALA A 1016 24.52 -17.23 49.43
CA ALA A 1016 24.00 -16.39 50.51
C ALA A 1016 23.64 -17.18 51.78
N LEU A 1017 23.58 -18.52 51.68
CA LEU A 1017 23.31 -19.45 52.76
C LEU A 1017 24.61 -19.89 53.46
N PRO A 1018 24.56 -20.42 54.69
CA PRO A 1018 25.76 -20.78 55.45
C PRO A 1018 26.56 -21.90 54.76
N HIS A 1019 27.85 -21.69 54.50
CA HIS A 1019 28.70 -22.61 53.74
C HIS A 1019 29.25 -23.76 54.60
N ASN A 1020 28.37 -24.63 55.11
CA ASN A 1020 28.75 -25.71 56.02
C ASN A 1020 29.73 -26.71 55.37
N THR A 1021 30.92 -26.86 55.96
CA THR A 1021 32.09 -27.59 55.44
C THR A 1021 32.09 -29.10 55.77
N SER A 1022 31.13 -29.58 56.56
CA SER A 1022 31.20 -30.90 57.21
C SER A 1022 30.34 -31.99 56.54
N THR A 1023 30.97 -32.88 55.77
CA THR A 1023 30.36 -34.15 55.33
C THR A 1023 30.56 -35.23 56.39
N ASN A 1024 29.52 -35.61 57.14
CA ASN A 1024 29.53 -36.80 58.01
C ASN A 1024 28.11 -37.33 58.31
N GLU A 1025 28.05 -38.61 58.71
CA GLU A 1025 26.82 -39.39 58.88
C GLU A 1025 25.98 -39.05 60.14
N PRO A 1026 24.68 -39.45 60.18
CA PRO A 1026 23.72 -38.94 61.17
C PRO A 1026 23.95 -39.49 62.59
N SER A 1027 24.44 -38.64 63.49
CA SER A 1027 24.69 -38.97 64.90
C SER A 1027 23.82 -38.17 65.87
N SER A 1028 22.66 -38.76 66.22
CA SER A 1028 21.99 -38.83 67.55
C SER A 1028 21.87 -37.62 68.51
N ARG A 1029 22.45 -36.44 68.27
CA ARG A 1029 22.50 -35.31 69.23
C ARG A 1029 21.39 -34.26 69.07
N LYS A 1030 20.83 -34.08 67.86
CA LYS A 1030 19.81 -33.02 67.60
C LYS A 1030 18.47 -33.21 68.35
N SER A 1031 18.15 -34.41 68.85
CA SER A 1031 16.88 -34.67 69.58
C SER A 1031 16.89 -34.24 71.05
N GLN A 1032 18.07 -33.99 71.63
CA GLN A 1032 18.19 -33.58 73.04
C GLN A 1032 17.99 -32.06 73.21
N ALA A 1033 18.72 -31.25 72.42
CA ALA A 1033 18.67 -29.79 72.50
C ALA A 1033 17.26 -29.19 72.29
N ILE A 1034 16.44 -29.80 71.44
CA ILE A 1034 15.05 -29.38 71.20
C ILE A 1034 14.17 -29.54 72.46
N LYS A 1035 14.47 -30.53 73.32
CA LYS A 1035 13.77 -30.73 74.60
C LYS A 1035 14.31 -29.79 75.69
N ASP A 1036 15.63 -29.64 75.76
CA ASP A 1036 16.27 -28.83 76.81
C ASP A 1036 15.96 -27.32 76.66
N GLN A 1037 15.76 -26.84 75.42
CA GLN A 1037 15.33 -25.46 75.17
C GLN A 1037 13.83 -25.24 75.37
N ALA A 1038 12.98 -26.25 75.13
CA ALA A 1038 11.55 -26.19 75.45
C ALA A 1038 11.31 -26.08 76.98
N ASN A 1039 12.15 -26.74 77.78
CA ASN A 1039 12.09 -26.67 79.25
C ASN A 1039 12.53 -25.32 79.85
N ARG A 1040 13.05 -24.37 79.06
CA ARG A 1040 13.46 -23.03 79.53
C ARG A 1040 12.41 -21.92 79.41
N VAL A 1041 11.24 -22.19 78.83
CA VAL A 1041 10.17 -21.19 78.64
C VAL A 1041 9.08 -21.27 79.74
N ASN A 1042 8.96 -22.40 80.43
CA ASN A 1042 7.95 -22.65 81.47
C ASN A 1042 8.27 -22.01 82.85
N SER A 1043 8.70 -20.74 82.86
CA SER A 1043 8.90 -19.96 84.09
C SER A 1043 8.48 -18.49 83.92
N LYS A 1044 7.21 -18.19 84.19
CA LYS A 1044 6.77 -16.87 84.71
C LYS A 1044 7.31 -16.74 86.15
N PRO A 1045 7.71 -15.55 86.65
CA PRO A 1045 6.95 -14.27 86.64
C PRO A 1045 7.74 -13.08 85.99
N ASP A 1046 7.29 -11.83 85.95
CA ASP A 1046 6.01 -11.20 86.34
C ASP A 1046 5.69 -9.95 85.47
N LEU A 1047 4.55 -9.30 85.72
CA LEU A 1047 4.23 -7.96 85.18
C LEU A 1047 5.17 -6.87 85.73
N HIS A 1048 5.49 -5.85 84.93
CA HIS A 1048 5.02 -4.46 85.12
C HIS A 1048 5.50 -3.50 84.01
N LEU A 1049 4.58 -2.72 83.46
CA LEU A 1049 4.84 -1.47 82.73
C LEU A 1049 5.00 -0.31 83.73
N PRO A 1050 5.84 0.70 83.42
CA PRO A 1050 5.24 2.03 83.19
C PRO A 1050 5.92 2.91 82.11
N LEU A 1051 5.14 3.86 81.59
CA LEU A 1051 5.56 5.14 80.97
C LEU A 1051 5.51 6.25 82.07
N PRO A 1052 6.05 7.48 81.90
CA PRO A 1052 6.71 8.10 80.73
C PRO A 1052 8.21 8.39 81.04
N SER A 1053 8.89 9.57 80.99
CA SER A 1053 8.57 10.98 80.66
C SER A 1053 9.82 11.86 80.39
N LEU A 1054 9.66 12.82 79.47
CA LEU A 1054 10.24 14.18 79.36
C LEU A 1054 11.52 14.61 80.14
N ALA A 1055 12.44 15.20 79.35
CA ALA A 1055 13.19 16.44 79.58
C ALA A 1055 14.41 16.52 80.55
N ASP A 1056 15.54 16.90 79.95
CA ASP A 1056 16.58 17.86 80.38
C ASP A 1056 17.29 17.80 81.74
N GLY A 1057 18.63 17.73 81.64
CA GLY A 1057 19.48 18.82 82.16
C GLY A 1057 20.08 18.68 83.56
N GLY A 1058 21.23 18.00 83.67
CA GLY A 1058 22.00 17.91 84.93
C GLY A 1058 23.51 17.77 84.73
N ASN A 1059 24.22 18.90 84.66
CA ASN A 1059 25.70 18.91 84.59
C ASN A 1059 26.33 18.50 85.93
N LEU A 1060 27.42 17.72 85.87
CA LEU A 1060 28.60 17.96 86.73
C LEU A 1060 29.89 17.43 86.07
N LYS A 1061 30.97 18.20 86.23
CA LYS A 1061 32.28 18.02 85.58
C LYS A 1061 33.20 17.15 86.43
N LEU A 1062 34.34 16.71 85.87
CA LEU A 1062 35.69 16.89 86.45
C LEU A 1062 36.81 16.61 85.42
N HIS A 1063 37.97 17.26 85.64
CA HIS A 1063 39.30 17.27 84.96
C HIS A 1063 39.49 16.70 83.53
N VAL A 1064 40.07 17.38 82.52
CA VAL A 1064 41.20 18.36 82.39
C VAL A 1064 42.60 17.74 82.16
N GLN A 1065 43.12 17.88 80.94
CA GLN A 1065 44.50 18.34 80.66
C GLN A 1065 44.65 18.89 79.22
N LEU A 1066 45.79 19.55 78.95
CA LEU A 1066 46.20 20.32 77.75
C LEU A 1066 47.71 20.05 77.50
N PRO A 1067 48.40 20.67 76.52
CA PRO A 1067 48.23 20.78 75.04
C PRO A 1067 49.53 20.20 74.39
N PRO A 1068 50.23 20.80 73.38
CA PRO A 1068 49.90 21.56 72.16
C PRO A 1068 50.32 20.78 70.87
N ASN A 1069 50.43 21.25 69.60
CA ASN A 1069 50.75 22.53 68.92
C ASN A 1069 49.98 22.62 67.57
N ILE A 1070 49.34 23.74 67.20
CA ILE A 1070 49.83 24.88 66.36
C ILE A 1070 50.03 24.48 64.87
N ILE A 1071 49.12 24.84 63.92
CA ILE A 1071 48.79 26.18 63.29
C ILE A 1071 49.68 26.42 62.03
N GLU A 1072 49.19 26.93 60.88
CA GLU A 1072 48.48 28.21 60.68
C GLU A 1072 47.28 28.23 59.67
N MET A 1073 47.21 29.19 58.73
CA MET A 1073 45.98 29.90 58.26
C MET A 1073 46.05 30.31 56.75
N CYS A 1074 45.00 30.75 56.00
CA CYS A 1074 43.55 30.87 56.23
C CYS A 1074 42.69 31.03 54.92
N GLU A 1075 41.45 30.51 54.96
CA GLU A 1075 40.15 31.14 54.58
C GLU A 1075 39.69 31.43 53.12
N THR A 1076 38.50 32.04 53.00
CA THR A 1076 37.46 31.95 51.92
C THR A 1076 36.83 33.36 51.68
N PRO A 1077 35.59 33.62 51.16
CA PRO A 1077 34.53 32.82 50.49
C PRO A 1077 33.82 33.53 49.27
N ILE A 1078 32.60 33.07 48.92
CA ILE A 1078 31.45 33.78 48.27
C ILE A 1078 31.22 33.64 46.73
N SER A 1079 30.13 32.91 46.39
CA SER A 1079 28.99 33.16 45.42
C SER A 1079 29.21 33.78 44.00
N SER A 1080 28.30 33.75 43.01
CA SER A 1080 26.91 33.26 42.83
C SER A 1080 26.50 33.24 41.33
N THR A 1081 25.26 32.80 41.02
CA THR A 1081 24.48 32.93 39.75
C THR A 1081 24.92 32.06 38.56
N SER A 1082 24.10 31.21 37.90
CA SER A 1082 22.69 31.18 37.47
C SER A 1082 22.48 31.62 36.00
N SER A 1083 21.82 30.75 35.22
CA SER A 1083 21.56 30.90 33.78
C SER A 1083 20.37 31.82 33.43
N THR A 1084 20.44 32.59 32.33
CA THR A 1084 19.49 32.52 31.18
C THR A 1084 19.86 33.42 29.97
N VAL A 1085 19.75 32.84 28.77
CA VAL A 1085 19.20 33.36 27.47
C VAL A 1085 18.31 34.63 27.60
N PRO A 1086 18.27 35.63 26.66
CA PRO A 1086 18.18 35.49 25.19
C PRO A 1086 18.84 36.55 24.22
N PHE A 1087 18.92 36.14 22.93
CA PHE A 1087 18.75 36.88 21.65
C PHE A 1087 19.55 38.15 21.20
N PHE A 1088 19.76 38.18 19.87
CA PHE A 1088 20.04 39.29 18.94
C PHE A 1088 19.01 40.46 19.02
N PRO A 1089 19.24 41.67 18.44
CA PRO A 1089 20.04 41.92 17.21
C PRO A 1089 20.92 43.19 17.13
N ASN A 1090 22.06 43.10 16.43
CA ASN A 1090 22.28 43.75 15.12
C ASN A 1090 23.70 43.50 14.55
N SER A 1091 23.83 43.73 13.24
CA SER A 1091 25.04 43.76 12.41
C SER A 1091 25.78 45.11 12.49
N PRO A 1092 26.90 45.35 11.78
CA PRO A 1092 27.92 44.42 11.22
C PRO A 1092 29.38 44.81 11.55
N GLN A 1093 30.32 43.86 11.44
CA GLN A 1093 31.61 44.06 10.75
C GLN A 1093 32.21 42.72 10.33
#